data_AF-A0A3R7MBH6-F1
#
_entry.id   AF-A0A3R7MBH6-F1
#
_cell.length_a   1.000
_cell.length_b   1.000
_cell.length_c   1.000
_cell.angle_alpha   90.00
_cell.angle_beta   90.00
_cell.angle_gamma   90.00
#
_symmetry.space_group_name_H-M   'P 1'
#
loop_
_entity.id
_entity.type
_entity.pdbx_description
1 polymer ?
#
loop_
_entity_poly.entity_id
_entity_poly.type
_entity_poly.pdbx_seq_one_letter_code
_entity_poly.pdbx_strand_id
1 'polypeptide(L)'
;MKQGDEKRKDEGGGRISPETAQYSVVSLESIEHHYVEVMRELAMEPQLEAFKDEYEKIHRLLRKSNDGERRLQEKIKELQMDLEVHGTKVEAALKLSQEDEEVISTLRKEIEKAWALADSAHAREKDGREHIQQLRKQVAELDALVERSTRNTVGQAAFLHELIVSKKQLESERVVAHSKVSGLIDEREAMRNNLERIQNENESAREKLETTLFSYQTLLEDLAEIRRVRESLEQQVRECRSTSDQQMLKLEERKHAAEALSTEESRLKVLAAGERDAVARMAKQLEEQQRRFKTEADRLALVEAQNAEVKLEIPKLKTTLKERHAEVARLATALRKVRRSAEHQQVNMRKLLQTREELVQKAETLHNTIEERLAALGLAEKELHVEEARLKKTLPEKTELITNNSRTENERVAMEGNRVEEEGKRHSLAQQLDQLLCDNELLRKAIFELEQSQEKIVEHGQQLALQYHQTLEQTRKYRDKARVLQQQLTENEKRGKVQQDLLDRVSADRARTEKQLKESEMEWSALRQRYLTNDEEIQLLKMQLIAKEGALCRLHMVRRQLQRDISNAEQRASHLKDDGLNAHARRETLEAEAQQLTQLIAECDAEKSKHQSKFAALVNERNVLATQLIRRNEELRLLYSKIRLQECSLEKGASEYDRQVRNVESTRDELTELRLRCRLALVRLRYAEKLQRRKQSVERELFTEQQRCRALVDELQRPVHVHRWRRLEGDAPEVLDGIYKAQSLERQILQKCDMLAEKTELLARRTAEYDAIRRKLACLPGPELAEDLSLYNENLGRRSEQIEGMNSELREVEQHADALTEEVRQLSLELSDVKRRYFGAKHKNDLLRREQSVFRSTWGESSAVANVALAAASARQGQQRLGRVNGEGGREEDNSQQEVWVQRPAGVRRPCLWYTRTQLRRERMRQEARLVQALSTGAPAPNYPLQFRPQQRQFVGGGYALTR
;
A
#
# COMPACT_ATOMS: atom_id res chain seq x y z
N MET A 1 -75.02 -26.24 4.96
CA MET A 1 -75.37 -24.95 5.58
C MET A 1 -74.30 -23.97 5.13
N LYS A 2 -74.63 -23.02 4.24
CA LYS A 2 -74.96 -21.61 4.50
C LYS A 2 -73.74 -20.70 4.70
N GLN A 3 -73.49 -19.88 3.67
CA GLN A 3 -73.03 -18.48 3.70
C GLN A 3 -71.59 -18.19 4.20
N GLY A 4 -70.80 -17.32 3.55
CA GLY A 4 -71.05 -16.58 2.32
C GLY A 4 -69.81 -15.84 1.79
N ASP A 5 -69.87 -15.49 0.51
CA ASP A 5 -69.28 -14.33 -0.21
C ASP A 5 -68.04 -13.61 0.35
N GLU A 6 -67.02 -13.41 -0.51
CA GLU A 6 -66.99 -12.18 -1.33
C GLU A 6 -66.08 -12.26 -2.58
N LYS A 7 -66.29 -11.32 -3.52
CA LYS A 7 -65.64 -11.23 -4.86
C LYS A 7 -64.64 -10.08 -4.93
N ARG A 8 -63.66 -10.21 -5.85
CA ARG A 8 -62.98 -9.20 -6.72
C ARG A 8 -61.77 -9.94 -7.32
N LYS A 9 -61.59 -10.19 -8.62
CA LYS A 9 -62.05 -9.61 -9.90
C LYS A 9 -61.42 -8.26 -10.27
N ASP A 10 -60.94 -8.25 -11.53
CA ASP A 10 -60.46 -7.13 -12.36
C ASP A 10 -59.09 -6.53 -11.88
N GLU A 11 -58.15 -6.09 -12.73
CA GLU A 11 -58.22 -5.77 -14.17
C GLU A 11 -56.80 -5.70 -14.83
N GLY A 12 -56.74 -5.76 -16.18
CA GLY A 12 -55.60 -5.28 -16.99
C GLY A 12 -54.45 -6.28 -17.23
N GLY A 13 -53.93 -6.46 -18.46
CA GLY A 13 -54.38 -5.91 -19.74
C GLY A 13 -53.52 -6.45 -20.88
N GLY A 14 -54.12 -6.69 -22.04
CA GLY A 14 -53.37 -7.20 -23.20
C GLY A 14 -52.34 -6.19 -23.70
N ARG A 15 -51.08 -6.63 -23.82
CA ARG A 15 -50.12 -6.01 -24.75
C ARG A 15 -49.71 -7.03 -25.79
N ILE A 16 -50.40 -6.88 -26.93
CA ILE A 16 -49.99 -7.27 -28.28
C ILE A 16 -48.46 -7.39 -28.36
N SER A 17 -47.98 -8.61 -28.61
CA SER A 17 -46.62 -8.81 -29.12
C SER A 17 -46.51 -8.00 -30.42
N PRO A 18 -45.55 -7.06 -30.55
CA PRO A 18 -45.28 -6.51 -31.86
C PRO A 18 -44.77 -7.66 -32.73
N GLU A 19 -45.50 -8.00 -33.78
CA GLU A 19 -44.93 -8.72 -34.90
C GLU A 19 -43.77 -7.85 -35.41
N THR A 20 -42.56 -8.20 -35.00
CA THR A 20 -41.34 -7.62 -35.57
C THR A 20 -41.36 -7.99 -37.03
N ALA A 21 -41.73 -7.02 -37.87
CA ALA A 21 -41.72 -7.14 -39.31
C ALA A 21 -40.39 -7.80 -39.72
N GLN A 22 -40.50 -8.89 -40.48
CA GLN A 22 -39.35 -9.53 -41.10
C GLN A 22 -38.81 -8.56 -42.15
N TYR A 23 -38.04 -7.57 -41.70
CA TYR A 23 -37.12 -6.84 -42.56
C TYR A 23 -36.23 -7.90 -43.19
N SER A 24 -36.38 -8.05 -44.50
CA SER A 24 -35.55 -8.92 -45.32
C SER A 24 -34.10 -8.76 -44.89
N VAL A 25 -33.46 -9.86 -44.52
CA VAL A 25 -32.04 -9.88 -44.19
C VAL A 25 -31.28 -9.63 -45.49
N VAL A 26 -31.16 -8.35 -45.85
CA VAL A 26 -30.19 -7.88 -46.83
C VAL A 26 -28.84 -8.25 -46.24
N SER A 27 -28.23 -9.31 -46.77
CA SER A 27 -27.00 -9.85 -46.19
C SER A 27 -25.95 -8.75 -46.17
N LEU A 28 -25.20 -8.63 -45.06
CA LEU A 28 -24.12 -7.63 -44.99
C LEU A 28 -23.13 -7.83 -46.14
N GLU A 29 -22.93 -9.08 -46.56
CA GLU A 29 -22.16 -9.49 -47.74
C GLU A 29 -22.64 -8.81 -49.04
N SER A 30 -23.96 -8.68 -49.25
CA SER A 30 -24.52 -7.97 -50.41
C SER A 30 -24.26 -6.46 -50.35
N ILE A 31 -24.35 -5.85 -49.15
CA ILE A 31 -24.05 -4.42 -48.94
C ILE A 31 -22.54 -4.16 -49.11
N GLU A 32 -21.69 -5.07 -48.64
CA GLU A 32 -20.24 -5.00 -48.82
C GLU A 32 -19.83 -5.17 -50.28
N HIS A 33 -20.53 -6.01 -51.05
CA HIS A 33 -20.33 -6.13 -52.50
C HIS A 33 -20.66 -4.81 -53.22
N HIS A 34 -21.86 -4.27 -52.99
CA HIS A 34 -22.28 -2.98 -53.56
C HIS A 34 -21.38 -1.81 -53.10
N TYR A 35 -20.90 -1.83 -51.85
CA TYR A 35 -19.93 -0.85 -51.37
C TYR A 35 -18.62 -0.92 -52.18
N VAL A 36 -18.09 -2.11 -52.44
CA VAL A 36 -16.86 -2.27 -53.24
C VAL A 36 -17.07 -1.84 -54.70
N GLU A 37 -18.25 -2.05 -55.27
CA GLU A 37 -18.61 -1.60 -56.61
C GLU A 37 -18.74 -0.07 -56.68
N VAL A 38 -19.56 0.54 -55.82
CA VAL A 38 -19.74 2.01 -55.74
C VAL A 38 -18.41 2.72 -55.44
N MET A 39 -17.56 2.16 -54.57
CA MET A 39 -16.23 2.71 -54.29
C MET A 39 -15.25 2.57 -55.47
N ARG A 40 -15.46 1.61 -56.38
CA ARG A 40 -14.69 1.47 -57.62
C ARG A 40 -15.14 2.49 -58.67
N GLU A 41 -16.45 2.75 -58.77
CA GLU A 41 -17.01 3.77 -59.66
C GLU A 41 -16.62 5.19 -59.21
N LEU A 42 -16.81 5.52 -57.92
CA LEU A 42 -16.41 6.81 -57.33
C LEU A 42 -14.90 7.06 -57.37
N ALA A 43 -14.07 6.04 -57.56
CA ALA A 43 -12.63 6.21 -57.74
C ALA A 43 -12.22 6.58 -59.18
N MET A 44 -13.14 6.50 -60.16
CA MET A 44 -12.87 6.88 -61.55
C MET A 44 -13.13 8.36 -61.83
N GLU A 45 -13.87 9.07 -60.96
CA GLU A 45 -14.18 10.50 -61.09
C GLU A 45 -13.56 11.36 -59.96
N PRO A 46 -12.48 12.13 -60.22
CA PRO A 46 -11.78 12.88 -59.18
C PRO A 46 -12.56 14.08 -58.61
N GLN A 47 -13.73 14.41 -59.16
CA GLN A 47 -14.59 15.49 -58.63
C GLN A 47 -15.48 15.01 -57.47
N LEU A 48 -15.61 13.70 -57.24
CA LEU A 48 -16.50 13.10 -56.23
C LEU A 48 -15.78 12.58 -54.98
N GLU A 49 -14.48 12.90 -54.81
CA GLU A 49 -13.67 12.37 -53.72
C GLU A 49 -14.19 12.74 -52.31
N ALA A 50 -14.79 13.93 -52.16
CA ALA A 50 -15.46 14.33 -50.92
C ALA A 50 -16.73 13.50 -50.62
N PHE A 51 -17.46 13.06 -51.65
CA PHE A 51 -18.64 12.20 -51.50
C PHE A 51 -18.24 10.76 -51.14
N LYS A 52 -17.16 10.27 -51.76
CA LYS A 52 -16.51 8.99 -51.41
C LYS A 52 -16.13 8.95 -49.92
N ASP A 53 -15.50 10.00 -49.40
CA ASP A 53 -15.12 10.08 -47.98
C ASP A 53 -16.33 10.04 -47.02
N GLU A 54 -17.44 10.71 -47.36
CA GLU A 54 -18.69 10.61 -46.58
C GLU A 54 -19.34 9.21 -46.70
N TYR A 55 -19.33 8.61 -47.88
CA TYR A 55 -19.85 7.26 -48.10
C TYR A 55 -19.04 6.20 -47.32
N GLU A 56 -17.72 6.32 -47.26
CA GLU A 56 -16.88 5.49 -46.39
C GLU A 56 -17.21 5.67 -44.90
N LYS A 57 -17.46 6.91 -44.44
CA LYS A 57 -17.85 7.17 -43.04
C LYS A 57 -19.18 6.48 -42.72
N ILE A 58 -20.17 6.58 -43.61
CA ILE A 58 -21.47 5.93 -43.46
C ILE A 58 -21.32 4.41 -43.40
N HIS A 59 -20.55 3.80 -44.32
CA HIS A 59 -20.29 2.36 -44.30
C HIS A 59 -19.53 1.91 -43.03
N ARG A 60 -18.55 2.70 -42.56
CA ARG A 60 -17.84 2.45 -41.30
C ARG A 60 -18.77 2.55 -40.07
N LEU A 61 -19.75 3.45 -40.09
CA LEU A 61 -20.77 3.55 -39.03
C LEU A 61 -21.76 2.38 -39.10
N LEU A 62 -22.19 1.97 -40.30
CA LEU A 62 -23.07 0.81 -40.51
C LEU A 62 -22.44 -0.50 -40.00
N ARG A 63 -21.16 -0.76 -40.35
CA ARG A 63 -20.42 -1.91 -39.81
C ARG A 63 -20.34 -1.88 -38.28
N LYS A 64 -19.99 -0.73 -37.68
CA LYS A 64 -19.95 -0.57 -36.22
C LYS A 64 -21.32 -0.79 -35.56
N SER A 65 -22.41 -0.38 -36.22
CA SER A 65 -23.77 -0.61 -35.74
C SER A 65 -24.12 -2.10 -35.76
N ASN A 66 -23.81 -2.80 -36.85
CA ASN A 66 -24.05 -4.24 -36.98
C ASN A 66 -23.17 -5.08 -36.03
N ASP A 67 -21.89 -4.73 -35.86
CA ASP A 67 -21.02 -5.36 -34.85
C ASP A 67 -21.55 -5.13 -33.42
N GLY A 68 -22.17 -3.97 -33.15
CA GLY A 68 -22.89 -3.71 -31.91
C GLY A 68 -24.15 -4.56 -31.76
N GLU A 69 -24.94 -4.66 -32.84
CA GLU A 69 -26.16 -5.46 -32.88
C GLU A 69 -25.87 -6.96 -32.69
N ARG A 70 -24.84 -7.51 -33.34
CA ARG A 70 -24.38 -8.90 -33.15
C ARG A 70 -24.04 -9.20 -31.70
N ARG A 71 -23.26 -8.31 -31.03
CA ARG A 71 -22.93 -8.46 -29.61
C ARG A 71 -24.17 -8.39 -28.71
N LEU A 72 -25.15 -7.55 -29.06
CA LEU A 72 -26.42 -7.48 -28.35
C LEU A 72 -27.26 -8.76 -28.57
N GLN A 73 -27.30 -9.30 -29.79
CA GLN A 73 -27.96 -10.58 -30.10
C GLN A 73 -27.28 -11.77 -29.40
N GLU A 74 -25.94 -11.80 -29.33
CA GLU A 74 -25.18 -12.77 -28.54
C GLU A 74 -25.52 -12.65 -27.05
N LYS A 75 -25.51 -11.43 -26.49
CA LYS A 75 -25.88 -11.18 -25.10
C LYS A 75 -27.34 -11.55 -24.80
N ILE A 76 -28.26 -11.35 -25.74
CA ILE A 76 -29.67 -11.79 -25.62
C ILE A 76 -29.74 -13.33 -25.59
N LYS A 77 -29.00 -14.04 -26.44
CA LYS A 77 -28.93 -15.50 -26.42
C LYS A 77 -28.34 -16.04 -25.12
N GLU A 78 -27.27 -15.44 -24.62
CA GLU A 78 -26.71 -15.78 -23.30
C GLU A 78 -27.75 -15.60 -22.19
N LEU A 79 -28.44 -14.45 -22.16
CA LEU A 79 -29.48 -14.18 -21.15
C LEU A 79 -30.71 -15.08 -21.29
N GLN A 80 -31.05 -15.54 -22.51
CA GLN A 80 -32.08 -16.55 -22.74
C GLN A 80 -31.66 -17.92 -22.18
N MET A 81 -30.41 -18.33 -22.42
CA MET A 81 -29.86 -19.58 -21.89
C MET A 81 -29.77 -19.54 -20.35
N ASP A 82 -29.36 -18.40 -19.78
CA ASP A 82 -29.38 -18.17 -18.34
C ASP A 82 -30.82 -18.24 -17.77
N LEU A 83 -31.81 -17.65 -18.45
CA LEU A 83 -33.23 -17.74 -18.07
C LEU A 83 -33.75 -19.18 -18.10
N GLU A 84 -33.37 -20.01 -19.08
CA GLU A 84 -33.71 -21.43 -19.14
C GLU A 84 -33.04 -22.23 -18.00
N VAL A 85 -31.77 -21.95 -17.71
CA VAL A 85 -31.02 -22.56 -16.59
C VAL A 85 -31.60 -22.11 -15.23
N HIS A 86 -32.07 -20.87 -15.10
CA HIS A 86 -32.75 -20.40 -13.91
C HIS A 86 -34.17 -20.98 -13.80
N GLY A 87 -34.90 -21.12 -14.90
CA GLY A 87 -36.21 -21.76 -14.95
C GLY A 87 -36.16 -23.21 -14.48
N THR A 88 -35.24 -24.01 -15.04
CA THR A 88 -35.03 -25.42 -14.62
C THR A 88 -34.61 -25.55 -13.15
N LYS A 89 -33.81 -24.61 -12.61
CA LYS A 89 -33.48 -24.55 -11.18
C LYS A 89 -34.69 -24.22 -10.31
N VAL A 90 -35.55 -23.29 -10.74
CA VAL A 90 -36.80 -22.95 -10.04
C VAL A 90 -37.79 -24.11 -10.08
N GLU A 91 -37.94 -24.80 -11.20
CA GLU A 91 -38.75 -26.02 -11.30
C GLU A 91 -38.24 -27.15 -10.39
N ALA A 92 -36.92 -27.34 -10.30
CA ALA A 92 -36.34 -28.31 -9.39
C ALA A 92 -36.59 -27.94 -7.91
N ALA A 93 -36.46 -26.65 -7.55
CA ALA A 93 -36.76 -26.16 -6.21
C ALA A 93 -38.26 -26.30 -5.85
N LEU A 94 -39.16 -26.08 -6.82
CA LEU A 94 -40.60 -26.28 -6.63
C LEU A 94 -40.96 -27.76 -6.45
N LYS A 95 -40.30 -28.68 -7.18
CA LYS A 95 -40.48 -30.13 -6.98
C LYS A 95 -40.01 -30.59 -5.61
N LEU A 96 -38.81 -30.16 -5.18
CA LEU A 96 -38.31 -30.44 -3.84
C LEU A 96 -39.25 -29.89 -2.75
N SER A 97 -39.79 -28.67 -2.94
CA SER A 97 -40.78 -28.10 -2.01
C SER A 97 -42.10 -28.89 -1.96
N GLN A 98 -42.52 -29.54 -3.05
CA GLN A 98 -43.70 -30.41 -3.08
C GLN A 98 -43.41 -31.75 -2.39
N GLU A 99 -42.24 -32.34 -2.65
CA GLU A 99 -41.75 -33.55 -1.96
C GLU A 99 -41.64 -33.31 -0.44
N ASP A 100 -41.12 -32.16 -0.01
CA ASP A 100 -41.08 -31.75 1.39
C ASP A 100 -42.48 -31.56 1.99
N GLU A 101 -43.44 -30.96 1.28
CA GLU A 101 -44.84 -30.87 1.74
C GLU A 101 -45.49 -32.26 1.90
N GLU A 102 -45.22 -33.19 0.99
CA GLU A 102 -45.70 -34.57 1.10
C GLU A 102 -45.09 -35.29 2.32
N VAL A 103 -43.77 -35.16 2.55
CA VAL A 103 -43.07 -35.72 3.72
C VAL A 103 -43.55 -35.09 5.03
N ILE A 104 -43.79 -33.77 5.06
CA ILE A 104 -44.40 -33.11 6.21
C ILE A 104 -45.82 -33.65 6.45
N SER A 105 -46.58 -33.97 5.39
CA SER A 105 -47.91 -34.56 5.52
C SER A 105 -47.89 -35.99 6.08
N THR A 106 -46.90 -36.82 5.72
CA THR A 106 -46.76 -38.18 6.24
C THR A 106 -46.30 -38.18 7.69
N LEU A 107 -45.29 -37.36 8.02
CA LEU A 107 -44.83 -37.17 9.40
C LEU A 107 -45.93 -36.65 10.33
N ARG A 108 -46.79 -35.72 9.87
CA ARG A 108 -47.97 -35.28 10.64
C ARG A 108 -48.95 -36.43 10.92
N LYS A 109 -49.24 -37.27 9.91
CA LYS A 109 -50.09 -38.47 10.09
C LYS A 109 -49.46 -39.50 11.02
N GLU A 110 -48.13 -39.61 11.05
CA GLU A 110 -47.41 -40.49 11.97
C GLU A 110 -47.42 -39.96 13.40
N ILE A 111 -47.29 -38.64 13.59
CA ILE A 111 -47.49 -37.99 14.89
C ILE A 111 -48.93 -38.21 15.37
N GLU A 112 -49.95 -37.98 14.56
CA GLU A 112 -51.35 -38.24 14.93
C GLU A 112 -51.59 -39.72 15.33
N LYS A 113 -50.99 -40.68 14.60
CA LYS A 113 -51.02 -42.10 14.98
C LYS A 113 -50.30 -42.37 16.31
N ALA A 114 -49.14 -41.76 16.55
CA ALA A 114 -48.40 -41.91 17.79
C ALA A 114 -49.17 -41.34 18.99
N TRP A 115 -49.85 -40.21 18.82
CA TRP A 115 -50.75 -39.64 19.83
C TRP A 115 -51.96 -40.56 20.09
N ALA A 116 -52.65 -41.03 19.05
CA ALA A 116 -53.76 -41.98 19.20
C ALA A 116 -53.32 -43.30 19.87
N LEU A 117 -52.11 -43.78 19.59
CA LEU A 117 -51.54 -44.95 20.27
C LEU A 117 -51.23 -44.67 21.74
N ALA A 118 -50.69 -43.49 22.07
CA ALA A 118 -50.44 -43.06 23.46
C ALA A 118 -51.74 -42.92 24.26
N ASP A 119 -52.77 -42.31 23.68
CA ASP A 119 -54.11 -42.22 24.28
C ASP A 119 -54.72 -43.61 24.49
N SER A 120 -54.59 -44.52 23.51
CA SER A 120 -55.04 -45.91 23.65
C SER A 120 -54.29 -46.69 24.73
N ALA A 121 -53.03 -46.33 25.00
CA ALA A 121 -52.22 -46.93 26.06
C ALA A 121 -52.61 -46.37 27.44
N HIS A 122 -52.86 -45.07 27.54
CA HIS A 122 -53.39 -44.43 28.75
C HIS A 122 -54.79 -44.94 29.10
N ALA A 123 -55.67 -45.18 28.11
CA ALA A 123 -56.98 -45.81 28.33
C ALA A 123 -56.81 -47.22 28.90
N ARG A 124 -56.00 -48.08 28.25
CA ARG A 124 -55.70 -49.44 28.75
C ARG A 124 -55.05 -49.46 30.12
N GLU A 125 -54.19 -48.48 30.44
CA GLU A 125 -53.59 -48.35 31.77
C GLU A 125 -54.64 -47.96 32.82
N LYS A 126 -55.56 -47.04 32.48
CA LYS A 126 -56.67 -46.66 33.36
C LYS A 126 -57.58 -47.86 33.65
N ASP A 127 -58.01 -48.58 32.62
CA ASP A 127 -58.82 -49.80 32.76
C ASP A 127 -58.10 -50.86 33.61
N GLY A 128 -56.80 -51.06 33.37
CA GLY A 128 -55.96 -51.96 34.17
C GLY A 128 -55.84 -51.56 35.64
N ARG A 129 -55.71 -50.25 35.94
CA ARG A 129 -55.71 -49.73 37.32
C ARG A 129 -57.05 -49.95 38.01
N GLU A 130 -58.17 -49.76 37.31
CA GLU A 130 -59.52 -50.03 37.82
C GLU A 130 -59.74 -51.53 38.07
N HIS A 131 -59.26 -52.40 37.17
CA HIS A 131 -59.33 -53.86 37.35
C HIS A 131 -58.47 -54.36 38.53
N ILE A 132 -57.28 -53.81 38.72
CA ILE A 132 -56.41 -54.12 39.89
C ILE A 132 -57.09 -53.67 41.20
N GLN A 133 -57.83 -52.55 41.21
CA GLN A 133 -58.60 -52.14 42.38
C GLN A 133 -59.78 -53.07 42.67
N GLN A 134 -60.43 -53.64 41.64
CA GLN A 134 -61.49 -54.64 41.82
C GLN A 134 -60.94 -55.96 42.37
N LEU A 135 -59.84 -56.48 41.81
CA LEU A 135 -59.17 -57.69 42.30
C LEU A 135 -58.70 -57.55 43.76
N ARG A 136 -58.20 -56.37 44.15
CA ARG A 136 -57.80 -56.09 45.55
C ARG A 136 -58.97 -56.12 46.54
N LYS A 137 -60.20 -55.79 46.11
CA LYS A 137 -61.40 -55.94 46.95
C LYS A 137 -61.79 -57.42 47.10
N GLN A 138 -61.75 -58.18 46.01
CA GLN A 138 -62.08 -59.61 46.01
C GLN A 138 -61.10 -60.43 46.86
N VAL A 139 -59.80 -60.10 46.86
CA VAL A 139 -58.82 -60.75 47.76
C VAL A 139 -59.15 -60.49 49.23
N ALA A 140 -59.50 -59.25 49.61
CA ALA A 140 -59.90 -58.93 50.98
C ALA A 140 -61.20 -59.63 51.43
N GLU A 141 -62.13 -59.91 50.50
CA GLU A 141 -63.35 -60.68 50.76
C GLU A 141 -63.08 -62.19 50.92
N LEU A 142 -62.09 -62.73 50.18
CA LEU A 142 -61.69 -64.14 50.28
C LEU A 142 -60.85 -64.43 51.54
N ASP A 143 -59.95 -63.53 51.93
CA ASP A 143 -59.16 -63.68 53.16
C ASP A 143 -60.07 -63.76 54.42
N ALA A 144 -61.19 -63.04 54.43
CA ALA A 144 -62.19 -63.08 55.50
C ALA A 144 -62.99 -64.40 55.59
N LEU A 145 -62.99 -65.22 54.54
CA LEU A 145 -63.65 -66.53 54.49
C LEU A 145 -62.74 -67.66 54.96
N VAL A 146 -61.42 -67.54 54.74
CA VAL A 146 -60.44 -68.58 55.08
C VAL A 146 -60.20 -68.69 56.59
N GLU A 147 -60.30 -67.61 57.35
CA GLU A 147 -60.16 -67.66 58.83
C GLU A 147 -61.29 -68.40 59.56
N ARG A 148 -62.40 -68.74 58.88
CA ARG A 148 -63.61 -69.28 59.52
C ARG A 148 -63.79 -70.79 59.43
N SER A 149 -62.90 -71.52 58.75
CA SER A 149 -62.97 -72.99 58.70
C SER A 149 -61.60 -73.65 58.81
N THR A 150 -61.27 -74.17 60.01
CA THR A 150 -60.73 -75.52 60.22
C THR A 150 -60.47 -75.78 61.71
N ARG A 151 -61.34 -76.57 62.34
CA ARG A 151 -61.03 -77.23 63.62
C ARG A 151 -61.76 -78.57 63.70
N ASN A 152 -61.08 -79.56 64.28
CA ASN A 152 -61.57 -80.85 64.79
C ASN A 152 -61.75 -82.00 63.77
N THR A 153 -61.49 -83.29 64.07
CA THR A 153 -60.53 -84.01 64.98
C THR A 153 -60.78 -85.54 64.86
N VAL A 154 -59.84 -86.38 65.35
CA VAL A 154 -59.99 -87.83 65.70
C VAL A 154 -60.07 -88.81 64.49
N GLY A 155 -59.48 -90.03 64.49
CA GLY A 155 -58.55 -90.66 65.44
C GLY A 155 -58.78 -92.18 65.65
N GLN A 156 -57.68 -92.95 65.66
CA GLN A 156 -57.52 -94.23 66.39
C GLN A 156 -58.20 -95.53 65.91
N ALA A 157 -58.52 -95.66 64.62
CA ALA A 157 -58.59 -96.99 63.95
C ALA A 157 -57.42 -97.24 62.97
N ALA A 158 -56.58 -96.23 62.74
CA ALA A 158 -55.60 -96.21 61.66
C ALA A 158 -54.32 -97.00 61.95
N PHE A 159 -53.86 -97.09 63.20
CA PHE A 159 -52.48 -97.46 63.57
C PHE A 159 -51.92 -98.78 62.98
N LEU A 160 -52.75 -99.83 62.86
CA LEU A 160 -52.32 -101.10 62.26
C LEU A 160 -52.35 -101.09 60.72
N HIS A 161 -53.20 -100.28 60.10
CA HIS A 161 -53.16 -100.07 58.66
C HIS A 161 -52.02 -99.09 58.31
N GLU A 162 -51.81 -98.05 59.13
CA GLU A 162 -50.66 -97.13 59.11
C GLU A 162 -49.31 -97.85 59.23
N LEU A 163 -49.19 -99.00 59.89
CA LEU A 163 -47.92 -99.74 59.94
C LEU A 163 -47.60 -100.51 58.64
N ILE A 164 -48.62 -100.96 57.90
CA ILE A 164 -48.44 -101.62 56.59
C ILE A 164 -48.33 -100.57 55.48
N VAL A 165 -49.13 -99.52 55.58
CA VAL A 165 -49.07 -98.34 54.71
C VAL A 165 -47.77 -97.59 54.93
N SER A 166 -47.26 -97.43 56.16
CA SER A 166 -45.95 -96.78 56.41
C SER A 166 -44.77 -97.60 55.87
N LYS A 167 -44.81 -98.94 55.90
CA LYS A 167 -43.77 -99.72 55.21
C LYS A 167 -43.78 -99.47 53.70
N LYS A 168 -44.96 -99.48 53.06
CA LYS A 168 -45.08 -99.20 51.61
C LYS A 168 -44.81 -97.73 51.28
N GLN A 169 -45.14 -96.81 52.18
CA GLN A 169 -44.79 -95.40 52.09
C GLN A 169 -43.28 -95.25 52.18
N LEU A 170 -42.59 -95.85 53.16
CA LEU A 170 -41.13 -95.83 53.27
C LEU A 170 -40.42 -96.45 52.05
N GLU A 171 -41.00 -97.50 51.43
CA GLU A 171 -40.50 -98.05 50.16
C GLU A 171 -40.73 -97.08 48.99
N SER A 172 -41.90 -96.43 48.89
CA SER A 172 -42.18 -95.42 47.87
C SER A 172 -41.43 -94.09 48.09
N GLU A 173 -41.23 -93.68 49.33
CA GLU A 173 -40.45 -92.54 49.79
C GLU A 173 -38.97 -92.80 49.56
N ARG A 174 -38.50 -94.05 49.71
CA ARG A 174 -37.15 -94.43 49.28
C ARG A 174 -37.00 -94.28 47.76
N VAL A 175 -37.98 -94.70 46.97
CA VAL A 175 -37.93 -94.52 45.49
C VAL A 175 -38.02 -93.03 45.11
N VAL A 176 -38.89 -92.25 45.75
CA VAL A 176 -39.02 -90.80 45.54
C VAL A 176 -37.81 -90.04 46.07
N ALA A 177 -37.16 -90.49 47.14
CA ALA A 177 -35.89 -89.96 47.62
C ALA A 177 -34.76 -90.32 46.65
N HIS A 178 -34.77 -91.52 46.06
CA HIS A 178 -33.77 -91.91 45.06
C HIS A 178 -33.93 -91.12 43.76
N SER A 179 -35.16 -90.88 43.28
CA SER A 179 -35.40 -90.02 42.12
C SER A 179 -35.10 -88.54 42.41
N LYS A 180 -35.38 -88.05 43.62
CA LYS A 180 -34.93 -86.73 44.08
C LYS A 180 -33.40 -86.63 44.18
N VAL A 181 -32.71 -87.68 44.65
CA VAL A 181 -31.24 -87.70 44.68
C VAL A 181 -30.67 -87.75 43.27
N SER A 182 -31.27 -88.49 42.33
CA SER A 182 -30.90 -88.43 40.91
C SER A 182 -31.09 -87.02 40.35
N GLY A 183 -32.28 -86.43 40.51
CA GLY A 183 -32.55 -85.06 40.07
C GLY A 183 -31.62 -84.02 40.69
N LEU A 184 -31.25 -84.15 41.96
CA LEU A 184 -30.26 -83.30 42.61
C LEU A 184 -28.82 -83.53 42.11
N ILE A 185 -28.49 -84.73 41.63
CA ILE A 185 -27.21 -85.02 40.96
C ILE A 185 -27.20 -84.38 39.56
N ASP A 186 -28.28 -84.54 38.80
CA ASP A 186 -28.46 -83.95 37.47
C ASP A 186 -28.47 -82.40 37.54
N GLU A 187 -29.17 -81.83 38.53
CA GLU A 187 -29.15 -80.39 38.84
C GLU A 187 -27.75 -79.92 39.25
N ARG A 188 -27.04 -80.67 40.11
CA ARG A 188 -25.66 -80.36 40.50
C ARG A 188 -24.72 -80.38 39.29
N GLU A 189 -24.89 -81.31 38.36
CA GLU A 189 -24.07 -81.42 37.16
C GLU A 189 -24.42 -80.33 36.14
N ALA A 190 -25.70 -80.00 35.95
CA ALA A 190 -26.12 -78.83 35.19
C ALA A 190 -25.56 -77.52 35.77
N MET A 191 -25.61 -77.35 37.10
CA MET A 191 -25.07 -76.18 37.79
C MET A 191 -23.55 -76.12 37.73
N ARG A 192 -22.85 -77.27 37.73
CA ARG A 192 -21.40 -77.36 37.52
C ARG A 192 -21.02 -76.96 36.10
N ASN A 193 -21.70 -77.49 35.09
CA ASN A 193 -21.47 -77.15 33.68
C ASN A 193 -21.78 -75.67 33.40
N ASN A 194 -22.81 -75.11 34.05
CA ASN A 194 -23.09 -73.67 34.01
C ASN A 194 -21.99 -72.84 34.69
N LEU A 195 -21.43 -73.31 35.81
CA LEU A 195 -20.28 -72.67 36.47
C LEU A 195 -19.04 -72.67 35.58
N GLU A 196 -18.69 -73.81 34.98
CA GLU A 196 -17.56 -73.95 34.05
C GLU A 196 -17.78 -73.06 32.79
N ARG A 197 -19.01 -72.97 32.27
CA ARG A 197 -19.34 -72.04 31.17
C ARG A 197 -19.18 -70.57 31.57
N ILE A 198 -19.67 -70.19 32.77
CA ILE A 198 -19.54 -68.82 33.29
C ILE A 198 -18.08 -68.47 33.62
N GLN A 199 -17.25 -69.45 34.02
CA GLN A 199 -15.82 -69.27 34.19
C GLN A 199 -15.14 -68.98 32.85
N ASN A 200 -15.37 -69.80 31.82
CA ASN A 200 -14.84 -69.57 30.48
C ASN A 200 -15.34 -68.25 29.85
N GLU A 201 -16.61 -67.89 30.07
CA GLU A 201 -17.18 -66.59 29.65
C GLU A 201 -16.45 -65.42 30.34
N ASN A 202 -16.20 -65.50 31.65
CA ASN A 202 -15.44 -64.50 32.41
C ASN A 202 -13.97 -64.41 31.99
N GLU A 203 -13.30 -65.53 31.72
CA GLU A 203 -11.92 -65.55 31.22
C GLU A 203 -11.84 -64.87 29.85
N SER A 204 -12.73 -65.24 28.92
CA SER A 204 -12.81 -64.58 27.62
C SER A 204 -13.17 -63.08 27.71
N ALA A 205 -13.84 -62.65 28.79
CA ALA A 205 -14.16 -61.25 29.05
C ALA A 205 -12.97 -60.50 29.65
N ARG A 206 -12.16 -61.16 30.49
CA ARG A 206 -10.88 -60.63 31.01
C ARG A 206 -9.86 -60.43 29.88
N GLU A 207 -9.68 -61.42 29.00
CA GLU A 207 -8.80 -61.28 27.83
C GLU A 207 -9.24 -60.11 26.91
N LYS A 208 -10.55 -59.93 26.71
CA LYS A 208 -11.10 -58.77 25.97
C LYS A 208 -10.90 -57.44 26.73
N LEU A 209 -10.94 -57.46 28.05
CA LEU A 209 -10.65 -56.28 28.88
C LEU A 209 -9.16 -55.93 28.82
N GLU A 210 -8.26 -56.90 28.91
CA GLU A 210 -6.81 -56.71 28.84
C GLU A 210 -6.38 -56.21 27.45
N THR A 211 -6.90 -56.81 26.37
CA THR A 211 -6.63 -56.34 25.00
C THR A 211 -7.19 -54.94 24.71
N THR A 212 -8.34 -54.58 25.29
CA THR A 212 -8.86 -53.20 25.19
C THR A 212 -8.11 -52.21 26.09
N LEU A 213 -7.65 -52.61 27.28
CA LEU A 213 -6.78 -51.78 28.11
C LEU A 213 -5.43 -51.52 27.44
N PHE A 214 -4.85 -52.52 26.79
CA PHE A 214 -3.62 -52.37 26.00
C PHE A 214 -3.82 -51.40 24.82
N SER A 215 -4.91 -51.50 24.06
CA SER A 215 -5.18 -50.56 22.96
C SER A 215 -5.54 -49.15 23.45
N TYR A 216 -6.13 -48.99 24.64
CA TYR A 216 -6.26 -47.69 25.29
C TYR A 216 -4.92 -47.11 25.75
N GLN A 217 -3.97 -47.93 26.20
CA GLN A 217 -2.62 -47.49 26.57
C GLN A 217 -1.85 -46.98 25.35
N THR A 218 -1.83 -47.73 24.24
CA THR A 218 -1.20 -47.26 23.00
C THR A 218 -1.85 -45.97 22.48
N LEU A 219 -3.18 -45.86 22.52
CA LEU A 219 -3.88 -44.64 22.13
C LEU A 219 -3.54 -43.42 23.02
N LEU A 220 -3.28 -43.64 24.31
CA LEU A 220 -2.83 -42.59 25.22
C LEU A 220 -1.38 -42.13 24.94
N GLU A 221 -0.51 -43.06 24.50
CA GLU A 221 0.84 -42.75 24.04
C GLU A 221 0.81 -41.97 22.73
N ASP A 222 0.05 -42.43 21.73
CA ASP A 222 -0.19 -41.72 20.46
C ASP A 222 -0.71 -40.30 20.69
N LEU A 223 -1.69 -40.12 21.59
CA LEU A 223 -2.22 -38.82 21.97
C LEU A 223 -1.19 -37.93 22.68
N ALA A 224 -0.24 -38.50 23.43
CA ALA A 224 0.86 -37.76 24.04
C ALA A 224 1.90 -37.31 23.01
N GLU A 225 2.19 -38.12 22.01
CA GLU A 225 3.06 -37.74 20.88
C GLU A 225 2.41 -36.65 20.02
N ILE A 226 1.13 -36.80 19.66
CA ILE A 226 0.37 -35.78 18.92
C ILE A 226 0.34 -34.45 19.68
N ARG A 227 0.22 -34.47 21.03
CA ARG A 227 0.32 -33.25 21.86
C ARG A 227 1.69 -32.59 21.76
N ARG A 228 2.80 -33.35 21.85
CA ARG A 228 4.17 -32.81 21.70
C ARG A 228 4.41 -32.22 20.31
N VAL A 229 3.94 -32.91 19.25
CA VAL A 229 4.04 -32.41 17.87
C VAL A 229 3.22 -31.12 17.74
N ARG A 230 2.00 -31.09 18.25
CA ARG A 230 1.15 -29.89 18.27
C ARG A 230 1.78 -28.73 19.05
N GLU A 231 2.36 -28.98 20.22
CA GLU A 231 3.03 -27.95 21.02
C GLU A 231 4.24 -27.35 20.29
N SER A 232 5.04 -28.17 19.59
CA SER A 232 6.17 -27.67 18.79
C SER A 232 5.71 -26.88 17.54
N LEU A 233 4.64 -27.32 16.87
CA LEU A 233 4.02 -26.57 15.77
C LEU A 233 3.38 -25.25 16.28
N GLU A 234 2.73 -25.26 17.44
CA GLU A 234 2.20 -24.04 18.06
C GLU A 234 3.32 -23.06 18.45
N GLN A 235 4.48 -23.55 18.90
CA GLN A 235 5.66 -22.70 19.13
C GLN A 235 6.17 -22.09 17.82
N GLN A 236 6.33 -22.89 16.76
CA GLN A 236 6.72 -22.38 15.44
C GLN A 236 5.72 -21.34 14.89
N VAL A 237 4.41 -21.57 15.05
CA VAL A 237 3.37 -20.59 14.67
C VAL A 237 3.46 -19.30 15.50
N ARG A 238 3.77 -19.38 16.80
CA ARG A 238 3.99 -18.20 17.66
C ARG A 238 5.25 -17.44 17.23
N GLU A 239 6.32 -18.12 16.85
CA GLU A 239 7.55 -17.51 16.33
C GLU A 239 7.31 -16.84 14.97
N CYS A 240 6.62 -17.52 14.03
CA CYS A 240 6.20 -16.95 12.75
C CYS A 240 5.28 -15.74 12.92
N ARG A 241 4.35 -15.76 13.89
CA ARG A 241 3.54 -14.57 14.22
C ARG A 241 4.40 -13.45 14.78
N SER A 242 5.28 -13.71 15.74
CA SER A 242 6.15 -12.69 16.32
C SER A 242 7.08 -12.03 15.29
N THR A 243 7.56 -12.79 14.30
CA THR A 243 8.39 -12.28 13.21
C THR A 243 7.57 -11.53 12.17
N SER A 244 6.33 -11.96 11.88
CA SER A 244 5.36 -11.20 11.09
C SER A 244 5.00 -9.86 11.76
N ASP A 245 4.71 -9.84 13.05
CA ASP A 245 4.38 -8.63 13.80
C ASP A 245 5.56 -7.65 13.84
N GLN A 246 6.79 -8.14 14.02
CA GLN A 246 7.99 -7.33 13.88
C GLN A 246 8.20 -6.79 12.45
N GLN A 247 7.80 -7.53 11.42
CA GLN A 247 7.83 -7.04 10.03
C GLN A 247 6.73 -6.01 9.77
N MET A 248 5.54 -6.17 10.35
CA MET A 248 4.45 -5.21 10.30
C MET A 248 4.83 -3.88 10.97
N LEU A 249 5.41 -3.91 12.17
CA LEU A 249 5.93 -2.71 12.84
C LEU A 249 7.00 -2.00 11.97
N LYS A 250 7.94 -2.75 11.38
CA LYS A 250 8.94 -2.19 10.45
C LYS A 250 8.31 -1.65 9.16
N LEU A 251 7.18 -2.20 8.70
CA LEU A 251 6.41 -1.67 7.58
C LEU A 251 5.65 -0.40 7.96
N GLU A 252 5.12 -0.29 9.18
CA GLU A 252 4.48 0.93 9.71
C GLU A 252 5.49 2.05 9.91
N GLU A 253 6.66 1.77 10.49
CA GLU A 253 7.79 2.71 10.56
C GLU A 253 8.20 3.20 9.17
N ARG A 254 8.28 2.30 8.18
CA ARG A 254 8.59 2.66 6.78
C ARG A 254 7.46 3.44 6.11
N LYS A 255 6.19 3.14 6.40
CA LYS A 255 5.04 3.92 5.92
C LYS A 255 5.07 5.33 6.47
N HIS A 256 5.27 5.50 7.78
CA HIS A 256 5.40 6.83 8.40
C HIS A 256 6.64 7.59 7.90
N ALA A 257 7.76 6.91 7.63
CA ALA A 257 8.91 7.52 6.97
C ALA A 257 8.59 7.96 5.53
N ALA A 258 7.84 7.15 4.76
CA ALA A 258 7.40 7.50 3.41
C ALA A 258 6.36 8.64 3.39
N GLU A 259 5.45 8.68 4.36
CA GLU A 259 4.50 9.77 4.58
C GLU A 259 5.26 11.06 4.93
N ALA A 260 6.21 11.01 5.85
CA ALA A 260 7.08 12.15 6.19
C ALA A 260 7.85 12.66 4.96
N LEU A 261 8.48 11.75 4.20
CA LEU A 261 9.16 12.09 2.94
C LEU A 261 8.20 12.66 1.89
N SER A 262 6.97 12.17 1.79
CA SER A 262 5.95 12.70 0.88
C SER A 262 5.48 14.10 1.29
N THR A 263 5.30 14.36 2.59
CA THR A 263 5.01 15.71 3.09
C THR A 263 6.17 16.67 2.84
N GLU A 264 7.41 16.24 3.01
CA GLU A 264 8.59 17.05 2.70
C GLU A 264 8.76 17.25 1.19
N GLU A 265 8.48 16.24 0.35
CA GLU A 265 8.45 16.38 -1.11
C GLU A 265 7.37 17.38 -1.55
N SER A 266 6.20 17.37 -0.92
CA SER A 266 5.14 18.36 -1.16
C SER A 266 5.57 19.77 -0.76
N ARG A 267 6.28 19.91 0.37
CA ARG A 267 6.84 21.18 0.85
C ARG A 267 7.93 21.70 -0.09
N LEU A 268 8.81 20.81 -0.55
CA LEU A 268 9.86 21.10 -1.53
C LEU A 268 9.28 21.42 -2.91
N LYS A 269 8.16 20.81 -3.32
CA LYS A 269 7.42 21.17 -4.54
C LYS A 269 6.85 22.58 -4.46
N VAL A 270 6.26 22.97 -3.32
CA VAL A 270 5.77 24.34 -3.09
C VAL A 270 6.93 25.36 -3.04
N LEU A 271 8.03 25.03 -2.36
CA LEU A 271 9.23 25.87 -2.35
C LEU A 271 9.83 26.01 -3.76
N ALA A 272 9.98 24.91 -4.51
CA ALA A 272 10.48 24.94 -5.88
C ALA A 272 9.54 25.68 -6.84
N ALA A 273 8.24 25.71 -6.59
CA ALA A 273 7.31 26.59 -7.31
C ALA A 273 7.55 28.07 -6.96
N GLY A 274 7.67 28.40 -5.67
CA GLY A 274 7.98 29.77 -5.22
C GLY A 274 9.33 30.28 -5.74
N GLU A 275 10.36 29.44 -5.77
CA GLU A 275 11.66 29.73 -6.38
C GLU A 275 11.57 29.87 -7.90
N ARG A 276 10.77 29.04 -8.60
CA ARG A 276 10.50 29.23 -10.03
C ARG A 276 9.78 30.55 -10.31
N ASP A 277 8.83 30.96 -9.48
CA ASP A 277 8.14 32.24 -9.60
C ASP A 277 9.07 33.42 -9.24
N ALA A 278 10.00 33.25 -8.30
CA ALA A 278 11.06 34.21 -8.03
C ALA A 278 12.01 34.33 -9.24
N VAL A 279 12.52 33.22 -9.76
CA VAL A 279 13.37 33.18 -10.97
C VAL A 279 12.63 33.72 -12.19
N ALA A 280 11.33 33.47 -12.37
CA ALA A 280 10.53 34.04 -13.44
C ALA A 280 10.34 35.56 -13.30
N ARG A 281 10.21 36.08 -12.08
CA ARG A 281 10.22 37.53 -11.80
C ARG A 281 11.59 38.15 -12.08
N MET A 282 12.68 37.50 -11.65
CA MET A 282 14.05 37.95 -11.93
C MET A 282 14.39 37.86 -13.42
N ALA A 283 13.89 36.85 -14.14
CA ALA A 283 14.04 36.70 -15.58
C ALA A 283 13.25 37.78 -16.34
N LYS A 284 12.02 38.11 -15.92
CA LYS A 284 11.28 39.26 -16.46
C LYS A 284 12.01 40.58 -16.21
N GLN A 285 12.54 40.79 -15.01
CA GLN A 285 13.37 41.96 -14.72
C GLN A 285 14.63 41.98 -15.59
N LEU A 286 15.30 40.83 -15.78
CA LEU A 286 16.47 40.72 -16.66
C LEU A 286 16.12 40.97 -18.13
N GLU A 287 14.97 40.49 -18.62
CA GLU A 287 14.44 40.80 -19.94
C GLU A 287 14.12 42.29 -20.10
N GLU A 288 13.51 42.92 -19.08
CA GLU A 288 13.25 44.37 -19.08
C GLU A 288 14.56 45.17 -19.10
N GLN A 289 15.57 44.77 -18.33
CA GLN A 289 16.89 45.39 -18.37
C GLN A 289 17.59 45.12 -19.72
N GLN A 290 17.51 43.91 -20.28
CA GLN A 290 18.03 43.60 -21.62
C GLN A 290 17.30 44.37 -22.72
N ARG A 291 16.00 44.62 -22.59
CA ARG A 291 15.24 45.50 -23.50
C ARG A 291 15.68 46.95 -23.34
N ARG A 292 15.93 47.43 -22.10
CA ARG A 292 16.52 48.76 -21.86
C ARG A 292 17.90 48.88 -22.49
N PHE A 293 18.81 47.93 -22.23
CA PHE A 293 20.12 47.86 -22.85
C PHE A 293 20.06 47.76 -24.38
N LYS A 294 19.08 47.04 -24.96
CA LYS A 294 18.84 47.06 -26.41
C LYS A 294 18.39 48.44 -26.88
N THR A 295 17.40 49.06 -26.26
CA THR A 295 16.98 50.42 -26.64
C THR A 295 18.06 51.49 -26.42
N GLU A 296 18.96 51.31 -25.45
CA GLU A 296 20.13 52.17 -25.26
C GLU A 296 21.23 51.86 -26.28
N ALA A 297 21.46 50.60 -26.63
CA ALA A 297 22.36 50.21 -27.72
C ALA A 297 21.84 50.67 -29.09
N ASP A 298 20.53 50.65 -29.34
CA ASP A 298 19.89 51.17 -30.55
C ASP A 298 19.99 52.70 -30.60
N ARG A 299 19.82 53.38 -29.46
CA ARG A 299 20.09 54.83 -29.33
C ARG A 299 21.56 55.16 -29.52
N LEU A 300 22.47 54.36 -28.98
CA LEU A 300 23.92 54.51 -29.17
C LEU A 300 24.28 54.24 -30.63
N ALA A 301 23.73 53.23 -31.28
CA ALA A 301 23.92 52.95 -32.70
C ALA A 301 23.35 54.07 -33.59
N LEU A 302 22.22 54.68 -33.23
CA LEU A 302 21.70 55.87 -33.89
C LEU A 302 22.63 57.08 -33.70
N VAL A 303 23.14 57.30 -32.48
CA VAL A 303 24.11 58.36 -32.17
C VAL A 303 25.48 58.09 -32.81
N GLU A 304 25.88 56.83 -32.99
CA GLU A 304 27.09 56.40 -33.69
C GLU A 304 26.93 56.56 -35.20
N ALA A 305 25.74 56.27 -35.76
CA ALA A 305 25.40 56.55 -37.15
C ALA A 305 25.38 58.06 -37.42
N GLN A 306 24.77 58.86 -36.55
CA GLN A 306 24.83 60.33 -36.60
C GLN A 306 26.26 60.84 -36.45
N ASN A 307 27.06 60.27 -35.54
CA ASN A 307 28.49 60.59 -35.43
C ASN A 307 29.30 60.11 -36.65
N ALA A 308 28.87 59.05 -37.35
CA ALA A 308 29.48 58.59 -38.58
C ALA A 308 29.14 59.51 -39.76
N GLU A 309 27.89 59.96 -39.86
CA GLU A 309 27.47 61.03 -40.78
C GLU A 309 28.26 62.31 -40.50
N VAL A 310 28.32 62.79 -39.27
CA VAL A 310 29.14 63.95 -38.88
C VAL A 310 30.64 63.69 -39.15
N LYS A 311 31.16 62.47 -38.96
CA LYS A 311 32.54 62.10 -39.36
C LYS A 311 32.75 62.06 -40.88
N LEU A 312 31.71 61.86 -41.68
CA LEU A 312 31.72 61.94 -43.16
C LEU A 312 31.44 63.36 -43.66
N GLU A 313 30.77 64.20 -42.87
CA GLU A 313 30.61 65.63 -43.10
C GLU A 313 31.86 66.39 -42.71
N ILE A 314 32.58 66.04 -41.64
CA ILE A 314 33.85 66.68 -41.24
C ILE A 314 34.87 66.75 -42.39
N PRO A 315 35.14 65.72 -43.22
CA PRO A 315 36.01 65.84 -44.38
C PRO A 315 35.38 66.70 -45.49
N LYS A 316 34.07 66.64 -45.74
CA LYS A 316 33.38 67.52 -46.71
C LYS A 316 33.42 69.00 -46.29
N LEU A 317 33.19 69.27 -45.02
CA LEU A 317 33.31 70.58 -44.38
C LEU A 317 34.77 71.02 -44.30
N LYS A 318 35.75 70.11 -44.16
CA LYS A 318 37.18 70.42 -44.27
C LYS A 318 37.64 70.66 -45.71
N THR A 319 37.07 70.00 -46.72
CA THR A 319 37.36 70.31 -48.13
C THR A 319 36.74 71.64 -48.50
N THR A 320 35.48 71.91 -48.13
CA THR A 320 34.92 73.26 -48.32
C THR A 320 35.63 74.30 -47.46
N LEU A 321 36.06 74.02 -46.23
CA LEU A 321 36.92 74.96 -45.48
C LEU A 321 38.24 75.20 -46.22
N LYS A 322 38.90 74.17 -46.76
CA LYS A 322 40.15 74.30 -47.52
C LYS A 322 39.95 75.07 -48.82
N GLU A 323 38.85 74.86 -49.54
CA GLU A 323 38.46 75.61 -50.72
C GLU A 323 38.18 77.06 -50.35
N ARG A 324 37.39 77.33 -49.31
CA ARG A 324 37.18 78.69 -48.76
C ARG A 324 38.46 79.33 -48.24
N HIS A 325 39.39 78.58 -47.67
CA HIS A 325 40.71 79.08 -47.25
C HIS A 325 41.62 79.32 -48.45
N ALA A 326 41.52 78.54 -49.54
CA ALA A 326 42.23 78.78 -50.79
C ALA A 326 41.63 79.97 -51.56
N GLU A 327 40.31 80.16 -51.51
CA GLU A 327 39.60 81.37 -51.96
C GLU A 327 40.03 82.57 -51.14
N VAL A 328 40.00 82.50 -49.81
CA VAL A 328 40.47 83.56 -48.91
C VAL A 328 41.96 83.83 -49.10
N ALA A 329 42.80 82.83 -49.39
CA ALA A 329 44.20 83.03 -49.72
C ALA A 329 44.40 83.65 -51.12
N ARG A 330 43.58 83.27 -52.12
CA ARG A 330 43.53 83.94 -53.43
C ARG A 330 43.06 85.39 -53.30
N LEU A 331 42.01 85.65 -52.53
CA LEU A 331 41.49 86.97 -52.24
C LEU A 331 42.46 87.80 -51.39
N ALA A 332 43.19 87.20 -50.44
CA ALA A 332 44.23 87.86 -49.65
C ALA A 332 45.50 88.15 -50.46
N THR A 333 45.86 87.29 -51.43
CA THR A 333 46.98 87.57 -52.36
C THR A 333 46.57 88.57 -53.43
N ALA A 334 45.32 88.56 -53.91
CA ALA A 334 44.75 89.62 -54.73
C ALA A 334 44.68 90.95 -53.96
N LEU A 335 44.17 90.97 -52.73
CA LEU A 335 44.18 92.13 -51.84
C LEU A 335 45.60 92.59 -51.51
N ARG A 336 46.60 91.71 -51.38
CA ARG A 336 48.01 92.13 -51.25
C ARG A 336 48.57 92.71 -52.54
N LYS A 337 48.17 92.23 -53.73
CA LYS A 337 48.54 92.85 -55.01
C LYS A 337 47.88 94.22 -55.17
N VAL A 338 46.58 94.33 -54.87
CA VAL A 338 45.80 95.59 -54.91
C VAL A 338 46.28 96.56 -53.84
N ARG A 339 46.62 96.11 -52.62
CA ARG A 339 47.23 96.95 -51.59
C ARG A 339 48.63 97.39 -52.00
N ARG A 340 49.48 96.53 -52.56
CA ARG A 340 50.80 96.95 -53.09
C ARG A 340 50.67 97.92 -54.27
N SER A 341 49.69 97.76 -55.16
CA SER A 341 49.45 98.74 -56.22
C SER A 341 48.86 100.04 -55.67
N ALA A 342 48.00 99.99 -54.66
CA ALA A 342 47.46 101.16 -53.97
C ALA A 342 48.51 101.88 -53.10
N GLU A 343 49.43 101.15 -52.46
CA GLU A 343 50.59 101.67 -51.73
C GLU A 343 51.58 102.29 -52.71
N HIS A 344 51.85 101.65 -53.86
CA HIS A 344 52.67 102.22 -54.92
C HIS A 344 52.00 103.47 -55.53
N GLN A 345 50.68 103.44 -55.76
CA GLN A 345 49.91 104.62 -56.18
C GLN A 345 49.87 105.70 -55.10
N GLN A 346 49.81 105.37 -53.81
CA GLN A 346 49.90 106.35 -52.71
C GLN A 346 51.31 106.94 -52.59
N VAL A 347 52.37 106.16 -52.80
CA VAL A 347 53.75 106.66 -52.83
C VAL A 347 53.96 107.55 -54.06
N ASN A 348 53.43 107.17 -55.22
CA ASN A 348 53.49 108.01 -56.42
C ASN A 348 52.62 109.27 -56.27
N MET A 349 51.46 109.17 -55.63
CA MET A 349 50.60 110.32 -55.31
C MET A 349 51.27 111.24 -54.28
N ARG A 350 51.95 110.70 -53.26
CA ARG A 350 52.76 111.50 -52.31
C ARG A 350 53.93 112.18 -53.01
N LYS A 351 54.63 111.50 -53.92
CA LYS A 351 55.67 112.12 -54.77
C LYS A 351 55.08 113.22 -55.66
N LEU A 352 53.92 112.99 -56.28
CA LEU A 352 53.23 113.98 -57.11
C LEU A 352 52.75 115.18 -56.28
N LEU A 353 52.26 114.94 -55.05
CA LEU A 353 51.89 115.99 -54.10
C LEU A 353 53.12 116.78 -53.62
N GLN A 354 54.24 116.12 -53.32
CA GLN A 354 55.51 116.80 -53.01
C GLN A 354 56.02 117.61 -54.19
N THR A 355 56.01 117.08 -55.42
CA THR A 355 56.35 117.86 -56.61
C THR A 355 55.37 119.01 -56.86
N ARG A 356 54.09 118.85 -56.49
CA ARG A 356 53.08 119.91 -56.56
C ARG A 356 53.33 120.96 -55.49
N GLU A 357 53.68 120.60 -54.27
CA GLU A 357 54.04 121.53 -53.19
C GLU A 357 55.31 122.30 -53.55
N GLU A 358 56.34 121.63 -54.08
CA GLU A 358 57.53 122.29 -54.64
C GLU A 358 57.19 123.21 -55.82
N LEU A 359 56.30 122.79 -56.73
CA LEU A 359 55.87 123.60 -57.88
C LEU A 359 54.97 124.77 -57.44
N VAL A 360 54.19 124.63 -56.37
CA VAL A 360 53.41 125.71 -55.77
C VAL A 360 54.33 126.70 -55.07
N GLN A 361 55.33 126.26 -54.31
CA GLN A 361 56.34 127.15 -53.73
C GLN A 361 57.18 127.85 -54.82
N LYS A 362 57.51 127.16 -55.92
CA LYS A 362 58.14 127.75 -57.11
C LYS A 362 57.19 128.71 -57.84
N ALA A 363 55.89 128.44 -57.86
CA ALA A 363 54.89 129.33 -58.46
C ALA A 363 54.61 130.57 -57.59
N GLU A 364 54.59 130.45 -56.26
CA GLU A 364 54.42 131.57 -55.32
C GLU A 364 55.65 132.48 -55.34
N THR A 365 56.86 131.91 -55.33
CA THR A 365 58.10 132.70 -55.50
C THR A 365 58.15 133.38 -56.87
N LEU A 366 57.77 132.69 -57.96
CA LEU A 366 57.65 133.32 -59.28
C LEU A 366 56.54 134.37 -59.33
N HIS A 367 55.39 134.14 -58.69
CA HIS A 367 54.27 135.08 -58.65
C HIS A 367 54.66 136.38 -57.96
N ASN A 368 55.34 136.31 -56.81
CA ASN A 368 55.88 137.49 -56.13
C ASN A 368 56.87 138.26 -57.04
N THR A 369 57.78 137.57 -57.74
CA THR A 369 58.68 138.24 -58.70
C THR A 369 57.98 138.76 -59.96
N ILE A 370 56.78 138.24 -60.28
CA ILE A 370 55.94 138.74 -61.38
C ILE A 370 55.16 139.97 -60.93
N GLU A 371 54.62 140.02 -59.71
CA GLU A 371 53.99 141.23 -59.17
C GLU A 371 54.99 142.40 -59.07
N GLU A 372 56.22 142.14 -58.58
CA GLU A 372 57.31 143.12 -58.57
C GLU A 372 57.66 143.64 -59.99
N ARG A 373 57.63 142.76 -61.01
CA ARG A 373 57.92 143.13 -62.41
C ARG A 373 56.74 143.79 -63.14
N LEU A 374 55.50 143.44 -62.80
CA LEU A 374 54.30 144.07 -63.35
C LEU A 374 54.12 145.49 -62.80
N ALA A 375 54.47 145.73 -61.54
CA ALA A 375 54.55 147.09 -60.98
C ALA A 375 55.57 147.97 -61.71
N ALA A 376 56.68 147.40 -62.20
CA ALA A 376 57.68 148.10 -63.01
C ALA A 376 57.25 148.30 -64.48
N LEU A 377 56.63 147.29 -65.10
CA LEU A 377 56.16 147.36 -66.50
C LEU A 377 55.01 148.36 -66.70
N GLY A 378 54.08 148.47 -65.74
CA GLY A 378 52.96 149.42 -65.80
C GLY A 378 53.35 150.91 -65.76
N LEU A 379 54.62 151.22 -65.50
CA LEU A 379 55.22 152.55 -65.67
C LEU A 379 55.85 152.72 -67.06
N ALA A 380 56.51 151.69 -67.60
CA ALA A 380 57.16 151.71 -68.92
C ALA A 380 56.17 151.65 -70.10
N GLU A 381 55.07 150.92 -69.99
CA GLU A 381 54.06 150.79 -71.06
C GLU A 381 53.36 152.12 -71.40
N LYS A 382 53.35 153.08 -70.47
CA LYS A 382 52.80 154.44 -70.69
C LYS A 382 53.72 155.36 -71.49
N GLU A 383 55.02 155.06 -71.54
CA GLU A 383 56.01 155.83 -72.30
C GLU A 383 56.18 155.29 -73.73
N LEU A 384 56.06 153.96 -73.91
CA LEU A 384 56.24 153.29 -75.21
C LEU A 384 55.07 153.49 -76.18
N HIS A 385 53.83 153.62 -75.69
CA HIS A 385 52.64 153.83 -76.53
C HIS A 385 52.63 155.16 -77.32
N VAL A 386 53.49 156.12 -76.97
CA VAL A 386 53.59 157.42 -77.69
C VAL A 386 54.51 157.33 -78.91
N GLU A 387 55.49 156.43 -78.93
CA GLU A 387 56.49 156.33 -80.01
C GLU A 387 56.12 155.30 -81.09
N GLU A 388 55.43 154.20 -80.78
CA GLU A 388 55.00 153.21 -81.81
C GLU A 388 53.99 153.80 -82.82
N ALA A 389 53.30 154.88 -82.48
CA ALA A 389 52.42 155.60 -83.39
C ALA A 389 53.17 156.32 -84.54
N ARG A 390 54.49 156.55 -84.43
CA ARG A 390 55.28 157.28 -85.42
C ARG A 390 55.81 156.43 -86.58
N LEU A 391 55.92 155.12 -86.45
CA LEU A 391 56.55 154.24 -87.44
C LEU A 391 55.58 153.63 -88.48
N LYS A 392 54.41 154.24 -88.69
CA LYS A 392 53.30 153.69 -89.50
C LYS A 392 53.00 154.44 -90.82
N LYS A 393 53.99 155.13 -91.44
CA LYS A 393 53.75 156.01 -92.62
C LYS A 393 54.80 156.04 -93.75
N THR A 394 55.42 154.91 -94.11
CA THR A 394 56.10 154.78 -95.42
C THR A 394 55.76 153.46 -96.12
N LEU A 395 54.85 153.56 -97.10
CA LEU A 395 54.74 152.64 -98.25
C LEU A 395 55.75 153.11 -99.34
N PRO A 396 55.81 152.54 -100.57
CA PRO A 396 56.72 151.44 -100.92
C PRO A 396 57.64 151.82 -102.11
N GLU A 397 57.85 150.90 -103.06
CA GLU A 397 58.27 151.13 -104.47
C GLU A 397 59.74 151.51 -104.78
N LYS A 398 60.56 150.47 -105.03
CA LYS A 398 61.74 150.51 -105.91
C LYS A 398 62.04 149.16 -106.59
N THR A 399 62.18 149.19 -107.92
CA THR A 399 63.10 148.43 -108.81
C THR A 399 63.45 146.98 -108.45
N GLU A 400 63.07 145.98 -109.26
CA GLU A 400 63.71 145.59 -110.54
C GLU A 400 65.06 144.82 -110.42
N LEU A 401 65.02 143.59 -110.94
CA LEU A 401 65.99 142.98 -111.89
C LEU A 401 67.46 142.69 -111.48
N ILE A 402 67.77 141.38 -111.56
CA ILE A 402 68.99 140.75 -112.13
C ILE A 402 70.32 140.95 -111.37
N THR A 403 70.85 139.87 -110.78
CA THR A 403 72.12 139.19 -111.17
C THR A 403 72.47 138.00 -110.24
N ASN A 404 73.23 137.03 -110.77
CA ASN A 404 73.87 135.88 -110.10
C ASN A 404 72.96 134.73 -109.62
N ASN A 405 72.89 133.52 -110.21
CA ASN A 405 73.36 132.96 -111.49
C ASN A 405 72.58 131.63 -111.70
N SER A 406 71.77 131.43 -112.77
CA SER A 406 72.13 130.85 -114.10
C SER A 406 72.17 129.28 -114.15
N ARG A 407 71.86 128.51 -115.20
CA ARG A 407 71.18 128.70 -116.51
C ARG A 407 71.11 127.34 -117.30
N THR A 408 69.98 127.09 -118.00
CA THR A 408 69.76 126.61 -119.41
C THR A 408 70.42 125.37 -120.07
N GLU A 409 69.64 124.81 -121.01
CA GLU A 409 69.88 124.11 -122.30
C GLU A 409 71.18 123.33 -122.65
N ASN A 410 70.98 122.06 -123.03
CA ASN A 410 71.35 121.32 -124.27
C ASN A 410 72.68 121.54 -125.07
N GLU A 411 73.11 120.43 -125.70
CA GLU A 411 74.17 120.28 -126.75
C GLU A 411 75.65 120.30 -126.26
N ARG A 412 76.65 119.61 -126.87
CA ARG A 412 76.72 118.42 -127.76
C ARG A 412 78.19 117.93 -127.86
N VAL A 413 78.37 116.68 -128.31
CA VAL A 413 79.54 116.13 -129.05
C VAL A 413 80.88 115.92 -128.30
N ALA A 414 81.54 114.85 -128.75
CA ALA A 414 82.69 114.18 -128.19
C ALA A 414 84.06 114.70 -128.65
N MET A 415 85.06 114.24 -127.90
CA MET A 415 86.49 114.08 -128.22
C MET A 415 87.45 115.28 -128.05
N GLU A 416 88.31 115.05 -127.06
CA GLU A 416 89.77 115.21 -127.08
C GLU A 416 90.41 116.60 -127.06
N GLY A 417 90.95 116.88 -125.87
CA GLY A 417 92.31 117.40 -125.77
C GLY A 417 92.42 118.92 -125.68
N ASN A 418 93.56 119.34 -125.15
CA ASN A 418 94.01 120.70 -125.37
C ASN A 418 94.44 120.84 -126.85
N ARG A 419 93.53 121.25 -127.74
CA ARG A 419 93.69 122.23 -128.87
C ARG A 419 92.77 122.01 -130.09
N VAL A 420 91.86 122.97 -130.32
CA VAL A 420 91.82 123.94 -131.46
C VAL A 420 92.15 123.47 -132.92
N GLU A 421 91.21 123.80 -133.86
CA GLU A 421 91.29 124.11 -135.33
C GLU A 421 90.88 123.12 -136.49
N GLU A 422 89.69 123.41 -137.10
CA GLU A 422 89.30 123.63 -138.55
C GLU A 422 89.06 122.57 -139.70
N GLU A 423 87.82 122.63 -140.27
CA GLU A 423 87.29 122.60 -141.69
C GLU A 423 87.61 121.57 -142.85
N GLY A 424 86.81 121.62 -143.95
CA GLY A 424 86.90 120.86 -145.25
C GLY A 424 86.12 121.55 -146.42
N LYS A 425 85.99 121.02 -147.68
CA LYS A 425 85.00 121.39 -148.78
C LYS A 425 85.32 120.97 -150.28
N ARG A 426 84.27 120.92 -151.15
CA ARG A 426 84.20 120.95 -152.68
C ARG A 426 84.89 119.82 -153.48
N HIS A 427 84.60 119.42 -154.74
CA HIS A 427 83.44 119.42 -155.69
C HIS A 427 82.93 120.64 -156.52
N SER A 428 82.95 120.54 -157.88
CA SER A 428 81.98 120.98 -158.94
C SER A 428 82.54 120.73 -160.39
N LEU A 429 81.71 120.83 -161.46
CA LEU A 429 81.99 120.73 -162.92
C LEU A 429 82.18 119.32 -163.55
N ALA A 430 81.08 118.66 -163.95
CA ALA A 430 81.03 117.67 -165.04
C ALA A 430 79.57 117.41 -165.50
N GLN A 431 78.98 118.32 -166.28
CA GLN A 431 77.70 118.12 -166.98
C GLN A 431 77.91 118.13 -168.50
N GLN A 432 76.90 117.64 -169.24
CA GLN A 432 76.64 117.84 -170.68
C GLN A 432 77.10 116.77 -171.70
N LEU A 433 77.48 115.56 -171.24
CA LEU A 433 77.37 114.35 -172.08
C LEU A 433 76.15 113.47 -171.72
N ASP A 434 75.52 113.70 -170.56
CA ASP A 434 74.41 112.89 -170.02
C ASP A 434 73.07 113.01 -170.75
N GLN A 435 72.91 113.99 -171.65
CA GLN A 435 71.60 114.33 -172.24
C GLN A 435 71.04 113.27 -173.20
N LEU A 436 71.84 112.25 -173.59
CA LEU A 436 71.34 111.06 -174.31
C LEU A 436 71.31 109.79 -173.44
N LEU A 437 71.77 109.86 -172.18
CA LEU A 437 71.58 108.78 -171.19
C LEU A 437 70.27 108.94 -170.41
N CYS A 438 69.81 110.17 -170.21
CA CYS A 438 68.61 110.48 -169.42
C CYS A 438 67.33 109.77 -169.93
N ASP A 439 67.16 109.62 -171.24
CA ASP A 439 65.97 108.97 -171.82
C ASP A 439 65.90 107.46 -171.54
N ASN A 440 67.02 106.81 -171.17
CA ASN A 440 67.01 105.39 -170.77
C ASN A 440 66.68 105.19 -169.28
N GLU A 441 66.92 106.19 -168.43
CA GLU A 441 66.61 106.09 -166.99
C GLU A 441 65.12 106.18 -166.68
N LEU A 442 64.36 106.95 -167.46
CA LEU A 442 62.94 107.20 -167.20
C LEU A 442 62.09 105.93 -167.30
N LEU A 443 62.47 104.98 -168.17
CA LEU A 443 61.80 103.67 -168.28
C LEU A 443 62.21 102.68 -167.17
N ARG A 444 63.32 102.91 -166.46
CA ARG A 444 63.76 102.03 -165.35
C ARG A 444 63.13 102.40 -164.01
N LYS A 445 62.86 103.69 -163.77
CA LYS A 445 62.31 104.18 -162.48
C LYS A 445 60.86 103.71 -162.25
N ALA A 446 60.05 103.61 -163.30
CA ALA A 446 58.66 103.16 -163.21
C ALA A 446 58.47 101.68 -162.82
N ILE A 447 59.48 100.82 -163.01
CA ILE A 447 59.39 99.38 -162.69
C ILE A 447 59.63 99.13 -161.19
N PHE A 448 60.55 99.87 -160.57
CA PHE A 448 60.96 99.68 -159.17
C PHE A 448 59.86 100.02 -158.14
N GLU A 449 59.03 101.02 -158.41
CA GLU A 449 57.99 101.47 -157.46
C GLU A 449 56.85 100.44 -157.31
N LEU A 450 56.56 99.66 -158.37
CA LEU A 450 55.53 98.63 -158.34
C LEU A 450 55.95 97.41 -157.50
N GLU A 451 57.21 96.97 -157.61
CA GLU A 451 57.74 95.83 -156.85
C GLU A 451 57.69 96.10 -155.33
N GLN A 452 58.09 97.31 -154.90
CA GLN A 452 58.11 97.69 -153.48
C GLN A 452 56.71 97.82 -152.83
N SER A 453 55.64 97.81 -153.63
CA SER A 453 54.25 97.84 -153.13
C SER A 453 53.72 96.43 -152.80
N GLN A 454 54.21 95.39 -153.48
CA GLN A 454 53.71 94.04 -153.35
C GLN A 454 54.20 93.35 -152.06
N GLU A 455 55.44 93.63 -151.68
CA GLU A 455 56.12 93.02 -150.53
C GLU A 455 55.44 93.36 -149.19
N LYS A 456 55.02 94.62 -149.02
CA LYS A 456 54.34 95.15 -147.81
C LYS A 456 52.99 94.47 -147.52
N ILE A 457 52.30 93.96 -148.54
CA ILE A 457 51.01 93.28 -148.38
C ILE A 457 51.20 91.86 -147.82
N VAL A 458 52.30 91.20 -148.19
CA VAL A 458 52.60 89.82 -147.76
C VAL A 458 52.94 89.77 -146.26
N GLU A 459 53.76 90.70 -145.76
CA GLU A 459 54.15 90.75 -144.34
C GLU A 459 52.94 90.90 -143.41
N HIS A 460 51.98 91.76 -143.75
CA HIS A 460 50.82 92.02 -142.91
C HIS A 460 49.87 90.81 -142.82
N GLY A 461 49.75 90.03 -143.90
CA GLY A 461 48.99 88.77 -143.91
C GLY A 461 49.57 87.70 -142.96
N GLN A 462 50.90 87.62 -142.84
CA GLN A 462 51.56 86.66 -141.96
C GLN A 462 51.35 86.97 -140.47
N GLN A 463 51.38 88.26 -140.10
CA GLN A 463 51.18 88.72 -138.72
C GLN A 463 49.78 88.36 -138.19
N LEU A 464 48.74 88.50 -139.02
CA LEU A 464 47.35 88.24 -138.62
C LEU A 464 47.09 86.74 -138.34
N ALA A 465 47.71 85.86 -139.13
CA ALA A 465 47.58 84.40 -138.96
C ALA A 465 48.17 83.90 -137.62
N LEU A 466 49.29 84.47 -137.18
CA LEU A 466 49.94 84.13 -135.90
C LEU A 466 49.04 84.44 -134.69
N GLN A 467 48.36 85.59 -134.69
CA GLN A 467 47.48 85.99 -133.59
C GLN A 467 46.25 85.07 -133.45
N TYR A 468 45.69 84.61 -134.57
CA TYR A 468 44.56 83.67 -134.57
C TYR A 468 44.92 82.32 -133.93
N HIS A 469 46.10 81.78 -134.19
CA HIS A 469 46.53 80.52 -133.57
C HIS A 469 46.79 80.64 -132.07
N GLN A 470 47.37 81.75 -131.59
CA GLN A 470 47.63 81.97 -130.17
C GLN A 470 46.35 82.01 -129.33
N THR A 471 45.29 82.66 -129.81
CA THR A 471 43.99 82.75 -129.10
C THR A 471 43.25 81.41 -129.05
N LEU A 472 43.34 80.60 -130.11
CA LEU A 472 42.82 79.23 -130.14
C LEU A 472 43.48 78.32 -129.09
N GLU A 473 44.81 78.40 -128.93
CA GLU A 473 45.51 77.63 -127.90
C GLU A 473 45.10 78.01 -126.48
N GLN A 474 44.99 79.31 -126.19
CA GLN A 474 44.54 79.78 -124.87
C GLN A 474 43.14 79.25 -124.56
N THR A 475 42.23 79.30 -125.54
CA THR A 475 40.85 78.79 -125.40
C THR A 475 40.82 77.28 -125.11
N ARG A 476 41.71 76.48 -125.71
CA ARG A 476 41.87 75.05 -125.39
C ARG A 476 42.34 74.85 -123.94
N LYS A 477 43.42 75.54 -123.54
CA LYS A 477 43.99 75.47 -122.18
C LYS A 477 42.98 75.79 -121.07
N TYR A 478 42.04 76.72 -121.29
CA TYR A 478 40.96 76.99 -120.34
C TYR A 478 39.88 75.90 -120.29
N ARG A 479 39.51 75.30 -121.42
CA ARG A 479 38.54 74.18 -121.45
C ARG A 479 39.07 72.93 -120.76
N ASP A 480 40.36 72.62 -120.92
CA ASP A 480 40.98 71.47 -120.26
C ASP A 480 41.05 71.66 -118.73
N LYS A 481 41.40 72.87 -118.26
CA LYS A 481 41.32 73.22 -116.83
C LYS A 481 39.90 73.07 -116.27
N ALA A 482 38.88 73.50 -117.00
CA ALA A 482 37.48 73.36 -116.58
C ALA A 482 37.06 71.89 -116.42
N ARG A 483 37.49 71.00 -117.34
CA ARG A 483 37.23 69.55 -117.25
C ARG A 483 37.88 68.92 -116.02
N VAL A 484 39.14 69.26 -115.71
CA VAL A 484 39.84 68.75 -114.53
C VAL A 484 39.12 69.18 -113.23
N LEU A 485 38.70 70.44 -113.13
CA LEU A 485 37.95 70.93 -111.97
C LEU A 485 36.58 70.25 -111.81
N GLN A 486 35.86 69.98 -112.90
CA GLN A 486 34.62 69.21 -112.84
C GLN A 486 34.85 67.76 -112.37
N GLN A 487 35.91 67.10 -112.84
CA GLN A 487 36.27 65.76 -112.36
C GLN A 487 36.54 65.77 -110.85
N GLN A 488 37.37 66.69 -110.37
CA GLN A 488 37.68 66.86 -108.95
C GLN A 488 36.43 67.15 -108.09
N LEU A 489 35.46 67.93 -108.60
CA LEU A 489 34.17 68.13 -107.93
C LEU A 489 33.42 66.80 -107.78
N THR A 490 33.25 66.04 -108.86
CA THR A 490 32.54 64.74 -108.78
C THR A 490 33.26 63.70 -107.91
N GLU A 491 34.58 63.75 -107.82
CA GLU A 491 35.36 62.89 -106.90
C GLU A 491 35.16 63.28 -105.44
N ASN A 492 35.14 64.59 -105.14
CA ASN A 492 34.88 65.07 -103.79
C ASN A 492 33.42 64.82 -103.35
N GLU A 493 32.44 64.96 -104.25
CA GLU A 493 31.05 64.57 -103.98
C GLU A 493 30.91 63.06 -103.68
N LYS A 494 31.59 62.20 -104.44
CA LYS A 494 31.64 60.76 -104.17
C LYS A 494 32.28 60.46 -102.81
N ARG A 495 33.40 61.12 -102.47
CA ARG A 495 34.06 60.99 -101.16
C ARG A 495 33.14 61.43 -100.01
N GLY A 496 32.44 62.56 -100.17
CA GLY A 496 31.46 63.05 -99.20
C GLY A 496 30.33 62.05 -98.95
N LYS A 497 29.75 61.48 -100.02
CA LYS A 497 28.71 60.43 -99.90
C LYS A 497 29.22 59.18 -99.18
N VAL A 498 30.42 58.69 -99.50
CA VAL A 498 31.01 57.52 -98.81
C VAL A 498 31.28 57.81 -97.33
N GLN A 499 31.68 59.04 -96.96
CA GLN A 499 31.86 59.43 -95.56
C GLN A 499 30.52 59.54 -94.81
N GLN A 500 29.47 60.05 -95.48
CA GLN A 500 28.13 60.13 -94.89
C GLN A 500 27.53 58.73 -94.67
N ASP A 501 27.60 57.85 -95.68
CA ASP A 501 27.21 56.43 -95.56
C ASP A 501 27.94 55.72 -94.39
N LEU A 502 29.21 56.06 -94.16
CA LEU A 502 30.00 55.48 -93.07
C LEU A 502 29.53 55.99 -91.70
N LEU A 503 29.24 57.29 -91.57
CA LEU A 503 28.69 57.88 -90.33
C LEU A 503 27.29 57.34 -90.02
N ASP A 504 26.46 57.14 -91.04
CA ASP A 504 25.12 56.56 -90.90
C ASP A 504 25.20 55.08 -90.48
N ARG A 505 26.16 54.31 -91.00
CA ARG A 505 26.44 52.93 -90.52
C ARG A 505 26.94 52.91 -89.08
N VAL A 506 27.94 53.73 -88.75
CA VAL A 506 28.52 53.79 -87.38
C VAL A 506 27.47 54.26 -86.36
N SER A 507 26.61 55.21 -86.71
CA SER A 507 25.52 55.62 -85.82
C SER A 507 24.42 54.56 -85.69
N ALA A 508 24.11 53.81 -86.76
CA ALA A 508 23.20 52.66 -86.70
C ALA A 508 23.77 51.50 -85.85
N ASP A 509 25.05 51.18 -85.99
CA ASP A 509 25.72 50.13 -85.21
C ASP A 509 25.92 50.54 -83.74
N ARG A 510 26.15 51.84 -83.47
CA ARG A 510 26.06 52.40 -82.13
C ARG A 510 24.65 52.26 -81.55
N ALA A 511 23.61 52.60 -82.31
CA ALA A 511 22.23 52.46 -81.86
C ALA A 511 21.81 50.99 -81.63
N ARG A 512 22.38 50.04 -82.39
CA ARG A 512 22.22 48.59 -82.16
C ARG A 512 22.89 48.12 -80.88
N THR A 513 24.15 48.49 -80.67
CA THR A 513 24.91 48.12 -79.47
C THR A 513 24.37 48.78 -78.21
N GLU A 514 23.89 50.03 -78.27
CA GLU A 514 23.17 50.69 -77.16
C GLU A 514 21.82 50.01 -76.83
N LYS A 515 21.13 49.41 -77.82
CA LYS A 515 19.93 48.58 -77.56
C LYS A 515 20.27 47.25 -76.91
N GLN A 516 21.23 46.52 -77.48
CA GLN A 516 21.70 45.23 -76.93
C GLN A 516 22.25 45.38 -75.50
N LEU A 517 22.95 46.47 -75.20
CA LEU A 517 23.38 46.80 -73.85
C LEU A 517 22.18 46.95 -72.92
N LYS A 518 21.19 47.79 -73.27
CA LYS A 518 19.97 47.98 -72.45
C LYS A 518 19.17 46.70 -72.27
N GLU A 519 19.05 45.90 -73.32
CA GLU A 519 18.41 44.57 -73.26
C GLU A 519 19.16 43.68 -72.24
N SER A 520 20.49 43.60 -72.31
CA SER A 520 21.31 42.85 -71.35
C SER A 520 21.27 43.39 -69.92
N GLU A 521 21.18 44.72 -69.72
CA GLU A 521 21.02 45.36 -68.42
C GLU A 521 19.66 45.02 -67.78
N MET A 522 18.60 45.03 -68.59
CA MET A 522 17.25 44.64 -68.16
C MET A 522 17.18 43.14 -67.84
N GLU A 523 17.75 42.27 -68.68
CA GLU A 523 17.88 40.83 -68.40
C GLU A 523 18.67 40.56 -67.12
N TRP A 524 19.81 41.22 -66.92
CA TRP A 524 20.60 41.13 -65.70
C TRP A 524 19.79 41.60 -64.48
N SER A 525 19.04 42.68 -64.60
CA SER A 525 18.19 43.18 -63.50
C SER A 525 17.09 42.18 -63.13
N ALA A 526 16.46 41.55 -64.14
CA ALA A 526 15.43 40.54 -63.94
C ALA A 526 16.00 39.23 -63.37
N LEU A 527 17.17 38.79 -63.83
CA LEU A 527 17.91 37.66 -63.25
C LEU A 527 18.32 37.94 -61.80
N ARG A 528 18.74 39.16 -61.48
CA ARG A 528 19.10 39.57 -60.12
C ARG A 528 17.89 39.63 -59.20
N GLN A 529 16.74 40.12 -59.67
CA GLN A 529 15.49 40.04 -58.91
C GLN A 529 15.06 38.59 -58.65
N ARG A 530 15.10 37.72 -59.69
CA ARG A 530 14.83 36.29 -59.53
C ARG A 530 15.81 35.60 -58.57
N TYR A 531 17.08 35.98 -58.58
CA TYR A 531 18.05 35.44 -57.62
C TYR A 531 17.70 35.84 -56.18
N LEU A 532 17.29 37.10 -55.95
CA LEU A 532 16.88 37.59 -54.64
C LEU A 532 15.60 36.88 -54.14
N THR A 533 14.56 36.76 -54.98
CA THR A 533 13.34 36.03 -54.59
C THR A 533 13.64 34.55 -54.31
N ASN A 534 14.49 33.92 -55.12
CA ASN A 534 14.87 32.53 -54.91
C ASN A 534 15.71 32.35 -53.63
N ASP A 535 16.59 33.29 -53.25
CA ASP A 535 17.30 33.23 -51.97
C ASP A 535 16.32 33.43 -50.80
N GLU A 536 15.39 34.38 -50.86
CA GLU A 536 14.33 34.56 -49.86
C GLU A 536 13.50 33.28 -49.68
N GLU A 537 13.08 32.63 -50.77
CA GLU A 537 12.40 31.33 -50.75
C GLU A 537 13.27 30.23 -50.14
N ILE A 538 14.56 30.16 -50.49
CA ILE A 538 15.52 29.19 -49.93
C ILE A 538 15.71 29.42 -48.43
N GLN A 539 15.81 30.66 -47.95
CA GLN A 539 15.91 30.95 -46.51
C GLN A 539 14.61 30.59 -45.78
N LEU A 540 13.45 30.88 -46.37
CA LEU A 540 12.15 30.49 -45.82
C LEU A 540 12.03 28.96 -45.71
N LEU A 541 12.40 28.22 -46.76
CA LEU A 541 12.39 26.76 -46.78
C LEU A 541 13.37 26.17 -45.75
N LYS A 542 14.60 26.70 -45.63
CA LYS A 542 15.54 26.31 -44.56
C LYS A 542 14.94 26.52 -43.17
N MET A 543 14.31 27.67 -42.93
CA MET A 543 13.73 27.99 -41.63
C MET A 543 12.53 27.08 -41.30
N GLN A 544 11.71 26.74 -42.30
CA GLN A 544 10.65 25.73 -42.17
C GLN A 544 11.23 24.33 -41.91
N LEU A 545 12.30 23.93 -42.60
CA LEU A 545 12.97 22.65 -42.40
C LEU A 545 13.48 22.50 -40.96
N ILE A 546 14.23 23.49 -40.46
CA ILE A 546 14.73 23.55 -39.08
C ILE A 546 13.59 23.51 -38.07
N ALA A 547 12.47 24.20 -38.33
CA ALA A 547 11.29 24.16 -37.46
C ALA A 547 10.64 22.76 -37.43
N LYS A 548 10.57 22.07 -38.58
CA LYS A 548 10.05 20.70 -38.70
C LYS A 548 10.98 19.68 -38.04
N GLU A 549 12.29 19.78 -38.23
CA GLU A 549 13.31 18.97 -37.55
C GLU A 549 13.22 19.15 -36.04
N GLY A 550 13.16 20.39 -35.56
CA GLY A 550 12.98 20.70 -34.14
C GLY A 550 11.64 20.20 -33.56
N ALA A 551 10.60 20.03 -34.38
CA ALA A 551 9.36 19.37 -33.98
C ALA A 551 9.50 17.84 -33.96
N LEU A 552 10.16 17.23 -34.95
CA LEU A 552 10.46 15.80 -35.01
C LEU A 552 11.35 15.35 -33.84
N CYS A 553 12.39 16.11 -33.47
CA CYS A 553 13.20 15.82 -32.29
C CYS A 553 12.38 15.85 -31.00
N ARG A 554 11.47 16.82 -30.85
CA ARG A 554 10.55 16.88 -29.70
C ARG A 554 9.61 15.67 -29.66
N LEU A 555 8.98 15.31 -30.79
CA LEU A 555 8.14 14.12 -30.91
C LEU A 555 8.93 12.82 -30.62
N HIS A 556 10.18 12.72 -31.06
CA HIS A 556 11.03 11.57 -30.78
C HIS A 556 11.36 11.45 -29.28
N MET A 557 11.65 12.56 -28.59
CA MET A 557 11.87 12.56 -27.14
C MET A 557 10.59 12.17 -26.38
N VAL A 558 9.43 12.68 -26.78
CA VAL A 558 8.13 12.27 -26.20
C VAL A 558 7.86 10.79 -26.46
N ARG A 559 8.07 10.28 -27.69
CA ARG A 559 7.92 8.85 -28.00
C ARG A 559 8.84 7.99 -27.15
N ARG A 560 10.11 8.38 -26.99
CA ARG A 560 11.09 7.66 -26.17
C ARG A 560 10.71 7.67 -24.69
N GLN A 561 10.12 8.76 -24.20
CA GLN A 561 9.61 8.83 -22.83
C GLN A 561 8.39 7.93 -22.64
N LEU A 562 7.40 8.02 -23.53
CA LEU A 562 6.23 7.14 -23.53
C LEU A 562 6.61 5.65 -23.62
N GLN A 563 7.63 5.28 -24.41
CA GLN A 563 8.13 3.90 -24.46
C GLN A 563 8.70 3.43 -23.11
N ARG A 564 9.38 4.29 -22.34
CA ARG A 564 9.81 3.95 -20.97
C ARG A 564 8.62 3.85 -20.02
N ASP A 565 7.66 4.76 -20.13
CA ASP A 565 6.50 4.77 -19.25
C ASP A 565 5.59 3.55 -19.51
N ILE A 566 5.50 3.10 -20.77
CA ILE A 566 4.89 1.82 -21.18
C ILE A 566 5.67 0.64 -20.59
N SER A 567 6.98 0.53 -20.79
CA SER A 567 7.75 -0.61 -20.22
C SER A 567 7.69 -0.66 -18.70
N ASN A 568 7.67 0.51 -18.03
CA ASN A 568 7.49 0.61 -16.59
C ASN A 568 6.06 0.24 -16.15
N ALA A 569 5.04 0.45 -16.99
CA ALA A 569 3.67 0.02 -16.74
C ALA A 569 3.51 -1.49 -16.97
N GLU A 570 4.12 -2.05 -18.02
CA GLU A 570 4.15 -3.49 -18.31
C GLU A 570 4.83 -4.28 -17.18
N GLN A 571 5.98 -3.80 -16.68
CA GLN A 571 6.65 -4.40 -15.52
C GLN A 571 5.77 -4.38 -14.26
N ARG A 572 5.11 -3.24 -13.96
CA ARG A 572 4.17 -3.13 -12.84
C ARG A 572 2.96 -4.05 -13.02
N ALA A 573 2.43 -4.19 -14.24
CA ALA A 573 1.34 -5.10 -14.55
C ALA A 573 1.75 -6.57 -14.40
N SER A 574 2.99 -6.94 -14.76
CA SER A 574 3.54 -8.27 -14.49
C SER A 574 3.63 -8.54 -13.00
N HIS A 575 4.24 -7.64 -12.22
CA HIS A 575 4.35 -7.81 -10.77
C HIS A 575 2.98 -7.92 -10.09
N LEU A 576 2.00 -7.09 -10.46
CA LEU A 576 0.63 -7.20 -9.93
C LEU A 576 -0.06 -8.52 -10.34
N LYS A 577 0.27 -9.07 -11.50
CA LYS A 577 -0.24 -10.38 -11.93
C LYS A 577 0.40 -11.51 -11.13
N ASP A 578 1.71 -11.45 -10.89
CA ASP A 578 2.46 -12.42 -10.09
C ASP A 578 2.00 -12.38 -8.61
N ASP A 579 1.83 -11.17 -8.04
CA ASP A 579 1.25 -10.96 -6.72
C ASP A 579 -0.19 -11.50 -6.63
N GLY A 580 -1.00 -11.30 -7.69
CA GLY A 580 -2.35 -11.85 -7.79
C GLY A 580 -2.38 -13.38 -7.81
N LEU A 581 -1.48 -14.03 -8.57
CA LEU A 581 -1.33 -15.48 -8.58
C LEU A 581 -0.84 -16.02 -7.23
N ASN A 582 0.14 -15.37 -6.62
CA ASN A 582 0.65 -15.72 -5.28
C ASN A 582 -0.43 -15.58 -4.21
N ALA A 583 -1.27 -14.54 -4.28
CA ALA A 583 -2.40 -14.36 -3.38
C ALA A 583 -3.48 -15.42 -3.62
N HIS A 584 -3.77 -15.80 -4.87
CA HIS A 584 -4.74 -16.85 -5.19
C HIS A 584 -4.30 -18.22 -4.68
N ALA A 585 -3.03 -18.60 -4.89
CA ALA A 585 -2.46 -19.85 -4.38
C ALA A 585 -2.52 -19.92 -2.84
N ARG A 586 -2.21 -18.80 -2.14
CA ARG A 586 -2.37 -18.71 -0.67
C ARG A 586 -3.82 -18.81 -0.23
N ARG A 587 -4.77 -18.31 -1.04
CA ARG A 587 -6.21 -18.44 -0.76
C ARG A 587 -6.64 -19.90 -0.86
N GLU A 588 -6.19 -20.61 -1.90
CA GLU A 588 -6.47 -22.04 -2.11
C GLU A 588 -5.90 -22.92 -0.99
N THR A 589 -4.68 -22.66 -0.51
CA THR A 589 -4.13 -23.40 0.65
C THR A 589 -4.95 -23.16 1.92
N LEU A 590 -5.36 -21.90 2.18
CA LEU A 590 -6.20 -21.57 3.34
C LEU A 590 -7.64 -22.12 3.21
N GLU A 591 -8.19 -22.20 2.00
CA GLU A 591 -9.48 -22.84 1.73
C GLU A 591 -9.41 -24.36 1.98
N ALA A 592 -8.31 -25.02 1.59
CA ALA A 592 -8.08 -26.43 1.89
C ALA A 592 -7.88 -26.69 3.40
N GLU A 593 -7.10 -25.86 4.10
CA GLU A 593 -6.96 -25.92 5.56
C GLU A 593 -8.31 -25.70 6.27
N ALA A 594 -9.11 -24.74 5.82
CA ALA A 594 -10.44 -24.49 6.37
C ALA A 594 -11.39 -25.68 6.16
N GLN A 595 -11.33 -26.36 5.01
CA GLN A 595 -12.09 -27.59 4.75
C GLN A 595 -11.65 -28.73 5.68
N GLN A 596 -10.35 -28.94 5.87
CA GLN A 596 -9.81 -29.93 6.81
C GLN A 596 -10.23 -29.65 8.26
N LEU A 597 -10.13 -28.39 8.71
CA LEU A 597 -10.60 -27.97 10.03
C LEU A 597 -12.12 -28.16 10.19
N THR A 598 -12.91 -27.92 9.15
CA THR A 598 -14.36 -28.16 9.16
C THR A 598 -14.69 -29.65 9.29
N GLN A 599 -13.94 -30.52 8.62
CA GLN A 599 -14.06 -31.99 8.76
C GLN A 599 -13.71 -32.43 10.19
N LEU A 600 -12.58 -31.98 10.74
CA LEU A 600 -12.16 -32.28 12.11
C LEU A 600 -13.18 -31.80 13.15
N ILE A 601 -13.80 -30.62 12.95
CA ILE A 601 -14.89 -30.13 13.82
C ILE A 601 -16.11 -31.06 13.75
N ALA A 602 -16.52 -31.48 12.55
CA ALA A 602 -17.65 -32.40 12.37
C ALA A 602 -17.39 -33.78 13.01
N GLU A 603 -16.16 -34.29 12.92
CA GLU A 603 -15.73 -35.52 13.61
C GLU A 603 -15.78 -35.35 15.13
N CYS A 604 -15.22 -34.25 15.67
CA CYS A 604 -15.25 -33.95 17.11
C CYS A 604 -16.68 -33.80 17.65
N ASP A 605 -17.59 -33.13 16.93
CA ASP A 605 -18.99 -33.01 17.35
C ASP A 605 -19.74 -34.34 17.23
N ALA A 606 -19.42 -35.20 16.25
CA ALA A 606 -19.96 -36.56 16.17
C ALA A 606 -19.47 -37.45 17.33
N GLU A 607 -18.20 -37.36 17.73
CA GLU A 607 -17.68 -38.05 18.92
C GLU A 607 -18.32 -37.54 20.20
N LYS A 608 -18.38 -36.22 20.38
CA LYS A 608 -19.06 -35.57 21.51
C LYS A 608 -20.53 -36.00 21.62
N SER A 609 -21.26 -36.10 20.51
CA SER A 609 -22.62 -36.64 20.48
C SER A 609 -22.69 -38.11 20.94
N LYS A 610 -21.78 -38.97 20.45
CA LYS A 610 -21.64 -40.36 20.94
C LYS A 610 -21.36 -40.41 22.45
N HIS A 611 -20.48 -39.55 22.97
CA HIS A 611 -20.15 -39.48 24.39
C HIS A 611 -21.31 -38.96 25.24
N GLN A 612 -22.06 -37.96 24.76
CA GLN A 612 -23.28 -37.48 25.42
C GLN A 612 -24.36 -38.56 25.50
N SER A 613 -24.55 -39.33 24.43
CA SER A 613 -25.47 -40.48 24.43
C SER A 613 -25.05 -41.57 25.43
N LYS A 614 -23.77 -41.94 25.46
CA LYS A 614 -23.21 -42.87 26.47
C LYS A 614 -23.39 -42.34 27.90
N PHE A 615 -23.15 -41.05 28.14
CA PHE A 615 -23.35 -40.43 29.45
C PHE A 615 -24.82 -40.44 29.87
N ALA A 616 -25.75 -40.15 28.95
CA ALA A 616 -27.18 -40.23 29.21
C ALA A 616 -27.61 -41.67 29.56
N ALA A 617 -27.07 -42.69 28.87
CA ALA A 617 -27.28 -44.09 29.20
C ALA A 617 -26.77 -44.43 30.62
N LEU A 618 -25.53 -44.06 30.96
CA LEU A 618 -24.97 -44.26 32.31
C LEU A 618 -25.76 -43.53 33.41
N VAL A 619 -26.26 -42.32 33.14
CA VAL A 619 -27.15 -41.60 34.06
C VAL A 619 -28.48 -42.35 34.24
N ASN A 620 -29.05 -42.89 33.17
CA ASN A 620 -30.26 -43.71 33.24
C ASN A 620 -30.03 -45.01 34.04
N GLU A 621 -28.93 -45.73 33.79
CA GLU A 621 -28.53 -46.92 34.55
C GLU A 621 -28.35 -46.59 36.04
N ARG A 622 -27.61 -45.53 36.37
CA ARG A 622 -27.45 -45.03 37.74
C ARG A 622 -28.80 -44.72 38.40
N ASN A 623 -29.72 -44.09 37.66
CA ASN A 623 -31.06 -43.77 38.18
C ASN A 623 -31.89 -45.03 38.40
N VAL A 624 -31.82 -46.03 37.50
CA VAL A 624 -32.47 -47.34 37.68
C VAL A 624 -31.92 -48.05 38.91
N LEU A 625 -30.59 -48.15 39.05
CA LEU A 625 -29.93 -48.75 40.21
C LEU A 625 -30.29 -48.03 41.51
N ALA A 626 -30.35 -46.69 41.51
CA ALA A 626 -30.81 -45.92 42.67
C ALA A 626 -32.26 -46.27 43.07
N THR A 627 -33.19 -46.38 42.10
CA THR A 627 -34.58 -46.79 42.40
C THR A 627 -34.68 -48.24 42.89
N GLN A 628 -33.87 -49.15 42.35
CA GLN A 628 -33.79 -50.54 42.82
C GLN A 628 -33.25 -50.63 44.26
N LEU A 629 -32.22 -49.84 44.58
CA LEU A 629 -31.62 -49.80 45.91
C LEU A 629 -32.59 -49.18 46.94
N ILE A 630 -33.38 -48.16 46.57
CA ILE A 630 -34.46 -47.63 47.41
C ILE A 630 -35.51 -48.71 47.70
N ARG A 631 -36.02 -49.40 46.66
CA ARG A 631 -36.99 -50.50 46.83
C ARG A 631 -36.45 -51.63 47.72
N ARG A 632 -35.19 -52.04 47.53
CA ARG A 632 -34.53 -53.06 48.36
C ARG A 632 -34.37 -52.61 49.82
N ASN A 633 -34.08 -51.33 50.07
CA ASN A 633 -34.06 -50.77 51.42
C ASN A 633 -35.46 -50.73 52.06
N GLU A 634 -36.52 -50.49 51.29
CA GLU A 634 -37.92 -50.57 51.75
C GLU A 634 -38.32 -52.02 52.07
N GLU A 635 -37.99 -52.98 51.19
CA GLU A 635 -38.16 -54.42 51.41
C GLU A 635 -37.43 -54.87 52.70
N LEU A 636 -36.18 -54.45 52.92
CA LEU A 636 -35.43 -54.75 54.14
C LEU A 636 -36.09 -54.14 55.39
N ARG A 637 -36.58 -52.90 55.32
CA ARG A 637 -37.32 -52.28 56.44
C ARG A 637 -38.60 -53.05 56.76
N LEU A 638 -39.34 -53.49 55.74
CA LEU A 638 -40.54 -54.33 55.91
C LEU A 638 -40.18 -55.68 56.56
N LEU A 639 -39.11 -56.34 56.10
CA LEU A 639 -38.64 -57.59 56.70
C LEU A 639 -38.22 -57.41 58.17
N TYR A 640 -37.45 -56.38 58.51
CA TYR A 640 -37.11 -56.06 59.90
C TYR A 640 -38.37 -55.78 60.75
N SER A 641 -39.37 -55.08 60.20
CA SER A 641 -40.63 -54.86 60.92
C SER A 641 -41.40 -56.17 61.17
N LYS A 642 -41.40 -57.09 60.20
CA LYS A 642 -42.04 -58.40 60.30
C LYS A 642 -41.34 -59.30 61.32
N ILE A 643 -40.00 -59.32 61.32
CA ILE A 643 -39.20 -60.05 62.31
C ILE A 643 -39.54 -59.54 63.72
N ARG A 644 -39.52 -58.22 63.96
CA ARG A 644 -39.89 -57.64 65.26
C ARG A 644 -41.30 -57.99 65.72
N LEU A 645 -42.27 -58.00 64.81
CA LEU A 645 -43.65 -58.41 65.13
C LEU A 645 -43.74 -59.91 65.46
N GLN A 646 -42.96 -60.76 64.78
CA GLN A 646 -42.86 -62.19 65.07
C GLN A 646 -42.17 -62.45 66.41
N GLU A 647 -41.06 -61.76 66.71
CA GLU A 647 -40.37 -61.78 68.01
C GLU A 647 -41.33 -61.41 69.14
N CYS A 648 -42.02 -60.26 69.04
CA CYS A 648 -43.03 -59.83 70.02
C CYS A 648 -44.18 -60.83 70.19
N SER A 649 -44.53 -61.59 69.14
CA SER A 649 -45.58 -62.61 69.19
C SER A 649 -45.10 -63.90 69.85
N LEU A 650 -43.84 -64.29 69.58
CA LEU A 650 -43.19 -65.43 70.22
C LEU A 650 -42.93 -65.17 71.71
N GLU A 651 -42.48 -63.97 72.09
CA GLU A 651 -42.30 -63.58 73.50
C GLU A 651 -43.61 -63.66 74.30
N LYS A 652 -44.72 -63.18 73.72
CA LYS A 652 -46.06 -63.32 74.30
C LYS A 652 -46.48 -64.79 74.40
N GLY A 653 -46.33 -65.55 73.32
CA GLY A 653 -46.67 -66.98 73.30
C GLY A 653 -45.85 -67.81 74.30
N ALA A 654 -44.56 -67.51 74.46
CA ALA A 654 -43.70 -68.11 75.47
C ALA A 654 -44.14 -67.73 76.89
N SER A 655 -44.45 -66.45 77.13
CA SER A 655 -44.96 -65.98 78.43
C SER A 655 -46.30 -66.62 78.81
N GLU A 656 -47.19 -66.82 77.83
CA GLU A 656 -48.46 -67.54 78.01
C GLU A 656 -48.23 -69.04 78.25
N TYR A 657 -47.33 -69.67 77.50
CA TYR A 657 -46.95 -71.08 77.69
C TYR A 657 -46.37 -71.32 79.08
N ASP A 658 -45.40 -70.52 79.52
CA ASP A 658 -44.80 -70.58 80.86
C ASP A 658 -45.87 -70.43 81.96
N ARG A 659 -46.86 -69.55 81.75
CA ARG A 659 -47.99 -69.41 82.66
C ARG A 659 -48.83 -70.71 82.72
N GLN A 660 -49.07 -71.37 81.59
CA GLN A 660 -49.77 -72.65 81.59
C GLN A 660 -48.95 -73.79 82.20
N VAL A 661 -47.62 -73.82 81.98
CA VAL A 661 -46.73 -74.78 82.65
C VAL A 661 -46.82 -74.62 84.17
N ARG A 662 -46.71 -73.38 84.69
CA ARG A 662 -46.88 -73.10 86.14
C ARG A 662 -48.25 -73.51 86.68
N ASN A 663 -49.33 -73.36 85.90
CA ASN A 663 -50.66 -73.85 86.28
C ASN A 663 -50.70 -75.40 86.35
N VAL A 664 -50.06 -76.09 85.40
CA VAL A 664 -49.94 -77.55 85.39
C VAL A 664 -49.08 -78.05 86.55
N GLU A 665 -48.01 -77.33 86.90
CA GLU A 665 -47.20 -77.62 88.08
C GLU A 665 -48.00 -77.46 89.38
N SER A 666 -48.71 -76.34 89.57
CA SER A 666 -49.60 -76.11 90.73
C SER A 666 -50.62 -77.23 90.88
N THR A 667 -51.36 -77.54 89.82
CA THR A 667 -52.40 -78.59 89.84
C THR A 667 -51.83 -80.00 90.02
N ARG A 668 -50.60 -80.26 89.54
CA ARG A 668 -49.89 -81.51 89.81
C ARG A 668 -49.51 -81.60 91.29
N ASP A 669 -49.01 -80.53 91.86
CA ASP A 669 -48.55 -80.51 93.25
C ASP A 669 -49.76 -80.60 94.21
N GLU A 670 -50.87 -79.89 93.93
CA GLU A 670 -52.18 -80.09 94.57
C GLU A 670 -52.66 -81.55 94.48
N LEU A 671 -52.52 -82.18 93.31
CA LEU A 671 -52.86 -83.59 93.13
C LEU A 671 -51.95 -84.52 93.96
N THR A 672 -50.66 -84.21 94.10
CA THR A 672 -49.77 -84.97 95.00
C THR A 672 -50.16 -84.79 96.47
N GLU A 673 -50.55 -83.58 96.87
CA GLU A 673 -51.01 -83.30 98.23
C GLU A 673 -52.31 -84.04 98.53
N LEU A 674 -53.28 -84.00 97.62
CA LEU A 674 -54.53 -84.77 97.73
C LEU A 674 -54.27 -86.27 97.79
N ARG A 675 -53.36 -86.81 96.96
CA ARG A 675 -52.94 -88.22 97.02
C ARG A 675 -52.30 -88.57 98.37
N LEU A 676 -51.48 -87.68 98.95
CA LEU A 676 -50.89 -87.87 100.27
C LEU A 676 -51.96 -87.84 101.37
N ARG A 677 -52.86 -86.85 101.36
CA ARG A 677 -54.02 -86.73 102.26
C ARG A 677 -54.89 -88.00 102.22
N CYS A 678 -55.19 -88.53 101.03
CA CYS A 678 -55.91 -89.79 100.86
C CYS A 678 -55.15 -91.01 101.39
N ARG A 679 -53.84 -91.13 101.14
CA ARG A 679 -53.01 -92.22 101.71
C ARG A 679 -52.99 -92.18 103.24
N LEU A 680 -52.83 -91.00 103.83
CA LEU A 680 -52.87 -90.79 105.28
C LEU A 680 -54.25 -91.15 105.86
N ALA A 681 -55.34 -90.78 105.17
CA ALA A 681 -56.70 -91.18 105.55
C ALA A 681 -56.88 -92.71 105.52
N LEU A 682 -56.40 -93.40 104.46
CA LEU A 682 -56.45 -94.87 104.38
C LEU A 682 -55.62 -95.56 105.48
N VAL A 683 -54.45 -95.02 105.83
CA VAL A 683 -53.64 -95.54 106.95
C VAL A 683 -54.36 -95.34 108.28
N ARG A 684 -54.97 -94.17 108.51
CA ARG A 684 -55.82 -93.91 109.70
C ARG A 684 -57.01 -94.87 109.76
N LEU A 685 -57.65 -95.17 108.64
CA LEU A 685 -58.78 -96.11 108.55
C LEU A 685 -58.35 -97.55 108.88
N ARG A 686 -57.23 -98.03 108.32
CA ARG A 686 -56.63 -99.33 108.68
C ARG A 686 -56.17 -99.40 110.14
N TYR A 687 -55.69 -98.29 110.70
CA TYR A 687 -55.35 -98.22 112.12
C TYR A 687 -56.61 -98.24 113.00
N ALA A 688 -57.70 -97.58 112.58
CA ALA A 688 -59.00 -97.67 113.25
C ALA A 688 -59.56 -99.09 113.22
N GLU A 689 -59.43 -99.84 112.12
CA GLU A 689 -59.75 -101.28 112.08
C GLU A 689 -58.92 -102.09 113.06
N LYS A 690 -57.59 -101.87 113.12
CA LYS A 690 -56.71 -102.53 114.10
C LYS A 690 -57.12 -102.18 115.53
N LEU A 691 -57.49 -100.93 115.79
CA LEU A 691 -57.93 -100.46 117.10
C LEU A 691 -59.30 -101.04 117.48
N GLN A 692 -60.23 -101.19 116.53
CA GLN A 692 -61.50 -101.90 116.71
C GLN A 692 -61.27 -103.39 116.98
N ARG A 693 -60.39 -104.07 116.24
CA ARG A 693 -60.01 -105.47 116.51
C ARG A 693 -59.32 -105.61 117.87
N ARG A 694 -58.44 -104.68 118.26
CA ARG A 694 -57.80 -104.69 119.59
C ARG A 694 -58.82 -104.39 120.69
N LYS A 695 -59.78 -103.47 120.48
CA LYS A 695 -60.91 -103.22 121.37
C LYS A 695 -61.72 -104.51 121.55
N GLN A 696 -62.16 -105.16 120.47
CA GLN A 696 -62.89 -106.44 120.55
C GLN A 696 -62.05 -107.55 121.20
N SER A 697 -60.74 -107.59 120.95
CA SER A 697 -59.81 -108.50 121.62
C SER A 697 -59.75 -108.23 123.12
N VAL A 698 -59.65 -106.96 123.53
CA VAL A 698 -59.64 -106.55 124.94
C VAL A 698 -61.00 -106.73 125.60
N GLU A 699 -62.12 -106.55 124.89
CA GLU A 699 -63.47 -106.84 125.38
C GLU A 699 -63.69 -108.36 125.55
N ARG A 700 -63.15 -109.18 124.63
CA ARG A 700 -63.13 -110.64 124.78
C ARG A 700 -62.17 -111.09 125.87
N GLU A 701 -60.97 -110.53 125.95
CA GLU A 701 -59.97 -110.76 127.01
C GLU A 701 -60.58 -110.39 128.36
N LEU A 702 -61.23 -109.23 128.48
CA LEU A 702 -61.95 -108.80 129.68
C LEU A 702 -63.13 -109.71 130.01
N PHE A 703 -63.93 -110.14 129.02
CA PHE A 703 -64.99 -111.10 129.26
C PHE A 703 -64.42 -112.45 129.72
N THR A 704 -63.37 -112.96 129.06
CA THR A 704 -62.70 -114.18 129.47
C THR A 704 -62.04 -114.03 130.83
N GLU A 705 -61.43 -112.90 131.17
CA GLU A 705 -60.84 -112.64 132.48
C GLU A 705 -61.90 -112.35 133.55
N GLN A 706 -63.11 -111.89 133.20
CA GLN A 706 -64.25 -111.87 134.12
C GLN A 706 -64.79 -113.28 134.36
N GLN A 707 -64.92 -114.10 133.30
CA GLN A 707 -65.29 -115.51 133.43
C GLN A 707 -64.17 -116.34 134.08
N ARG A 708 -62.91 -115.92 133.97
CA ARG A 708 -61.75 -116.53 134.60
C ARG A 708 -61.52 -116.00 136.00
N CYS A 709 -61.93 -114.79 136.35
CA CYS A 709 -62.02 -114.36 137.74
C CYS A 709 -63.19 -115.08 138.43
N ARG A 710 -64.30 -115.35 137.74
CA ARG A 710 -65.35 -116.27 138.23
C ARG A 710 -64.81 -117.70 138.35
N ALA A 711 -64.25 -118.26 137.29
CA ALA A 711 -63.67 -119.60 137.32
C ALA A 711 -62.46 -119.70 138.26
N LEU A 712 -61.71 -118.63 138.54
CA LEU A 712 -60.67 -118.60 139.58
C LEU A 712 -61.23 -118.35 140.96
N VAL A 713 -62.43 -117.77 141.12
CA VAL A 713 -63.19 -117.84 142.37
C VAL A 713 -63.70 -119.27 142.60
N ASP A 714 -64.06 -119.99 141.54
CA ASP A 714 -64.49 -121.40 141.58
C ASP A 714 -63.29 -122.38 141.65
N GLU A 715 -62.13 -122.04 141.11
CA GLU A 715 -60.86 -122.79 141.19
C GLU A 715 -60.04 -122.39 142.43
N LEU A 716 -60.27 -121.22 143.04
CA LEU A 716 -59.87 -120.95 144.42
C LEU A 716 -60.65 -121.83 145.40
N GLN A 717 -61.88 -122.24 145.04
CA GLN A 717 -62.57 -123.29 145.80
C GLN A 717 -61.91 -124.67 145.59
N ARG A 718 -61.25 -124.95 144.44
CA ARG A 718 -60.44 -126.18 144.18
C ARG A 718 -59.34 -126.02 143.10
N PRO A 719 -58.05 -125.80 143.45
CA PRO A 719 -56.99 -125.56 142.46
C PRO A 719 -56.11 -126.78 142.16
N VAL A 720 -55.82 -127.04 140.88
CA VAL A 720 -54.65 -127.82 140.41
C VAL A 720 -54.08 -127.15 139.14
N HIS A 721 -52.77 -126.96 139.07
CA HIS A 721 -52.08 -126.18 138.02
C HIS A 721 -51.40 -127.07 136.94
N VAL A 722 -51.02 -126.48 135.78
CA VAL A 722 -49.62 -126.26 135.32
C VAL A 722 -49.50 -125.91 133.81
N HIS A 723 -48.42 -125.19 133.47
CA HIS A 723 -47.94 -124.56 132.20
C HIS A 723 -47.42 -125.58 131.13
N ARG A 724 -47.41 -125.39 129.77
CA ARG A 724 -46.89 -124.37 128.80
C ARG A 724 -45.38 -124.51 128.42
N TRP A 725 -44.99 -124.33 127.13
CA TRP A 725 -43.76 -123.69 126.55
C TRP A 725 -43.11 -124.34 125.26
N ARG A 726 -42.57 -123.47 124.36
CA ARG A 726 -41.45 -123.59 123.33
C ARG A 726 -41.87 -123.39 121.84
N ARG A 727 -40.98 -123.14 120.84
CA ARG A 727 -40.00 -122.01 120.63
C ARG A 727 -39.78 -121.76 119.09
N LEU A 728 -38.63 -121.21 118.61
CA LEU A 728 -38.36 -120.83 117.19
C LEU A 728 -36.84 -120.85 116.80
N GLU A 729 -36.48 -120.73 115.50
CA GLU A 729 -35.09 -120.73 114.91
C GLU A 729 -34.86 -119.61 113.82
N GLY A 730 -33.66 -119.47 113.19
CA GLY A 730 -33.27 -118.32 112.32
C GLY A 730 -32.12 -118.52 111.26
N ASP A 731 -31.64 -117.42 110.63
CA ASP A 731 -30.96 -117.34 109.29
C ASP A 731 -29.41 -117.13 109.22
N ALA A 732 -28.81 -117.09 108.00
CA ALA A 732 -27.36 -117.05 107.70
C ALA A 732 -26.85 -115.88 106.79
N PRO A 733 -25.56 -115.44 106.87
CA PRO A 733 -25.12 -114.12 106.35
C PRO A 733 -24.31 -114.03 105.03
N GLU A 734 -23.73 -115.10 104.48
CA GLU A 734 -22.69 -115.02 103.42
C GLU A 734 -23.16 -114.42 102.08
N VAL A 735 -24.46 -114.44 101.81
CA VAL A 735 -25.07 -113.97 100.54
C VAL A 735 -24.95 -112.44 100.37
N LEU A 736 -24.86 -111.68 101.46
CA LEU A 736 -24.82 -110.21 101.43
C LEU A 736 -23.50 -109.66 100.86
N ASP A 737 -22.36 -110.26 101.21
CA ASP A 737 -21.04 -109.75 100.82
C ASP A 737 -20.76 -109.87 99.31
N GLY A 738 -21.36 -110.86 98.64
CA GLY A 738 -21.28 -110.99 97.18
C GLY A 738 -21.96 -109.84 96.44
N ILE A 739 -23.11 -109.40 96.95
CA ILE A 739 -23.94 -108.34 96.34
C ILE A 739 -23.21 -106.98 96.42
N TYR A 740 -22.57 -106.66 97.55
CA TYR A 740 -21.87 -105.39 97.71
C TYR A 740 -20.67 -105.22 96.75
N LYS A 741 -19.96 -106.31 96.44
CA LYS A 741 -18.81 -106.26 95.51
C LYS A 741 -19.25 -105.99 94.07
N ALA A 742 -20.34 -106.61 93.62
CA ALA A 742 -20.90 -106.37 92.28
C ALA A 742 -21.32 -104.90 92.10
N GLN A 743 -22.09 -104.35 93.04
CA GLN A 743 -22.57 -102.96 92.99
C GLN A 743 -21.45 -101.91 93.00
N SER A 744 -20.28 -102.24 93.58
CA SER A 744 -19.13 -101.32 93.58
C SER A 744 -18.47 -101.20 92.20
N LEU A 745 -18.38 -102.31 91.46
CA LEU A 745 -17.82 -102.33 90.11
C LEU A 745 -18.75 -101.65 89.08
N GLU A 746 -20.05 -101.89 89.17
CA GLU A 746 -21.06 -101.25 88.31
C GLU A 746 -20.98 -99.71 88.38
N ARG A 747 -20.83 -99.15 89.60
CA ARG A 747 -20.68 -97.69 89.80
C ARG A 747 -19.42 -97.12 89.16
N GLN A 748 -18.30 -97.85 89.21
CA GLN A 748 -17.06 -97.40 88.58
C GLN A 748 -17.14 -97.42 87.05
N ILE A 749 -17.85 -98.39 86.46
CA ILE A 749 -18.07 -98.46 85.02
C ILE A 749 -18.96 -97.29 84.57
N LEU A 750 -20.07 -97.03 85.27
CA LEU A 750 -20.96 -95.89 84.97
C LEU A 750 -20.21 -94.56 85.00
N GLN A 751 -19.41 -94.28 86.05
CA GLN A 751 -18.58 -93.08 86.13
C GLN A 751 -17.59 -92.92 84.96
N LYS A 752 -17.08 -94.02 84.40
CA LYS A 752 -16.20 -93.97 83.22
C LYS A 752 -16.97 -93.71 81.93
N CYS A 753 -18.20 -94.22 81.81
CA CYS A 753 -19.09 -93.91 80.70
C CYS A 753 -19.51 -92.43 80.70
N ASP A 754 -19.87 -91.88 81.86
CA ASP A 754 -20.26 -90.47 82.01
C ASP A 754 -19.11 -89.52 81.60
N MET A 755 -17.89 -89.75 82.11
CA MET A 755 -16.72 -88.95 81.71
C MET A 755 -16.34 -89.10 80.22
N LEU A 756 -16.70 -90.20 79.56
CA LEU A 756 -16.52 -90.33 78.12
C LEU A 756 -17.56 -89.51 77.35
N ALA A 757 -18.82 -89.50 77.80
CA ALA A 757 -19.88 -88.68 77.22
C ALA A 757 -19.59 -87.18 77.34
N GLU A 758 -19.16 -86.72 78.53
CA GLU A 758 -18.75 -85.31 78.74
C GLU A 758 -17.60 -84.91 77.80
N LYS A 759 -16.61 -85.79 77.60
CA LYS A 759 -15.46 -85.53 76.72
C LYS A 759 -15.85 -85.54 75.24
N THR A 760 -16.75 -86.42 74.80
CA THR A 760 -17.23 -86.39 73.40
C THR A 760 -18.08 -85.15 73.13
N GLU A 761 -18.89 -84.70 74.09
CA GLU A 761 -19.65 -83.46 73.94
C GLU A 761 -18.73 -82.21 73.91
N LEU A 762 -17.72 -82.14 74.79
CA LEU A 762 -16.70 -81.09 74.76
C LEU A 762 -15.95 -81.04 73.42
N LEU A 763 -15.57 -82.20 72.87
CA LEU A 763 -14.94 -82.27 71.55
C LEU A 763 -15.88 -81.78 70.45
N ALA A 764 -17.14 -82.20 70.45
CA ALA A 764 -18.15 -81.76 69.47
C ALA A 764 -18.39 -80.23 69.52
N ARG A 765 -18.42 -79.64 70.73
CA ARG A 765 -18.51 -78.18 70.89
C ARG A 765 -17.28 -77.47 70.34
N ARG A 766 -16.07 -77.98 70.62
CA ARG A 766 -14.81 -77.40 70.11
C ARG A 766 -14.63 -77.55 68.59
N THR A 767 -15.06 -78.65 67.98
CA THR A 767 -15.06 -78.77 66.51
C THR A 767 -16.08 -77.82 65.88
N ALA A 768 -17.27 -77.67 66.46
CA ALA A 768 -18.26 -76.70 65.98
C ALA A 768 -17.77 -75.25 66.07
N GLU A 769 -17.08 -74.87 67.15
CA GLU A 769 -16.40 -73.57 67.30
C GLU A 769 -15.31 -73.38 66.24
N TYR A 770 -14.43 -74.37 66.06
CA TYR A 770 -13.36 -74.35 65.06
C TYR A 770 -13.92 -74.19 63.63
N ASP A 771 -14.94 -74.96 63.27
CA ASP A 771 -15.57 -74.87 61.95
C ASP A 771 -16.33 -73.55 61.76
N ALA A 772 -16.89 -72.96 62.81
CA ALA A 772 -17.52 -71.64 62.76
C ALA A 772 -16.47 -70.53 62.56
N ILE A 773 -15.31 -70.61 63.22
CA ILE A 773 -14.19 -69.70 63.01
C ILE A 773 -13.60 -69.88 61.61
N ARG A 774 -13.42 -71.12 61.15
CA ARG A 774 -12.92 -71.44 59.80
C ARG A 774 -13.85 -70.94 58.70
N ARG A 775 -15.17 -71.07 58.88
CA ARG A 775 -16.18 -70.47 57.98
C ARG A 775 -16.10 -68.94 57.97
N LYS A 776 -15.94 -68.29 59.13
CA LYS A 776 -15.75 -66.83 59.20
C LYS A 776 -14.46 -66.38 58.50
N LEU A 777 -13.33 -67.07 58.72
CA LEU A 777 -12.05 -66.80 58.05
C LEU A 777 -12.14 -66.97 56.53
N ALA A 778 -12.85 -68.00 56.04
CA ALA A 778 -13.07 -68.20 54.61
C ALA A 778 -14.00 -67.14 53.96
N CYS A 779 -14.71 -66.34 54.77
CA CYS A 779 -15.53 -65.22 54.30
C CYS A 779 -14.86 -63.84 54.52
N LEU A 780 -13.66 -63.79 55.11
CA LEU A 780 -12.86 -62.57 55.18
C LEU A 780 -12.00 -62.46 53.92
N PRO A 781 -11.82 -61.25 53.36
CA PRO A 781 -10.91 -61.06 52.23
C PRO A 781 -9.46 -61.39 52.63
N GLY A 782 -8.73 -61.98 51.70
CA GLY A 782 -7.34 -62.39 51.91
C GLY A 782 -6.35 -61.21 52.00
N PRO A 783 -5.08 -61.49 52.32
CA PRO A 783 -4.02 -60.46 52.42
C PRO A 783 -3.83 -59.68 51.10
N GLU A 784 -4.12 -60.31 49.96
CA GLU A 784 -4.12 -59.70 48.62
C GLU A 784 -4.95 -58.39 48.57
N LEU A 785 -6.13 -58.35 49.22
CA LEU A 785 -6.93 -57.12 49.26
C LEU A 785 -6.29 -56.02 50.12
N ALA A 786 -5.50 -56.38 51.14
CA ALA A 786 -4.76 -55.40 51.92
C ALA A 786 -3.59 -54.81 51.12
N GLU A 787 -2.94 -55.63 50.29
CA GLU A 787 -1.90 -55.21 49.33
C GLU A 787 -2.52 -54.30 48.25
N ASP A 788 -3.64 -54.67 47.64
CA ASP A 788 -4.39 -53.83 46.69
C ASP A 788 -4.79 -52.49 47.30
N LEU A 789 -5.35 -52.50 48.53
CA LEU A 789 -5.70 -51.27 49.25
C LEU A 789 -4.47 -50.42 49.57
N SER A 790 -3.30 -51.02 49.82
CA SER A 790 -2.06 -50.25 50.00
C SER A 790 -1.62 -49.57 48.70
N LEU A 791 -1.68 -50.29 47.57
CA LEU A 791 -1.37 -49.78 46.24
C LEU A 791 -2.35 -48.68 45.81
N TYR A 792 -3.64 -48.83 46.10
CA TYR A 792 -4.62 -47.77 45.82
C TYR A 792 -4.38 -46.53 46.68
N ASN A 793 -4.03 -46.69 47.96
CA ASN A 793 -3.68 -45.56 48.82
C ASN A 793 -2.39 -44.85 48.37
N GLU A 794 -1.35 -45.58 47.97
CA GLU A 794 -0.14 -44.98 47.39
C GLU A 794 -0.43 -44.23 46.10
N ASN A 795 -1.24 -44.80 45.20
CA ASN A 795 -1.63 -44.16 43.95
C ASN A 795 -2.48 -42.91 44.20
N LEU A 796 -3.40 -42.94 45.17
CA LEU A 796 -4.15 -41.76 45.60
C LEU A 796 -3.24 -40.68 46.21
N GLY A 797 -2.22 -41.08 46.98
CA GLY A 797 -1.18 -40.19 47.51
C GLY A 797 -0.43 -39.46 46.39
N ARG A 798 0.18 -40.22 45.46
CA ARG A 798 0.90 -39.66 44.30
C ARG A 798 0.02 -38.76 43.42
N ARG A 799 -1.27 -39.10 43.25
CA ARG A 799 -2.23 -38.24 42.53
C ARG A 799 -2.57 -36.97 43.30
N SER A 800 -2.65 -37.03 44.63
CA SER A 800 -2.85 -35.85 45.47
C SER A 800 -1.64 -34.91 45.42
N GLU A 801 -0.42 -35.45 45.53
CA GLU A 801 0.84 -34.70 45.34
C GLU A 801 0.92 -34.06 43.95
N GLN A 802 0.53 -34.79 42.89
CA GLN A 802 0.46 -34.24 41.53
C GLN A 802 -0.53 -33.07 41.43
N ILE A 803 -1.71 -33.18 42.05
CA ILE A 803 -2.72 -32.12 42.09
C ILE A 803 -2.22 -30.92 42.93
N GLU A 804 -1.52 -31.14 44.03
CA GLU A 804 -0.90 -30.07 44.82
C GLU A 804 0.20 -29.34 44.05
N GLY A 805 1.03 -30.07 43.30
CA GLY A 805 2.02 -29.52 42.37
C GLY A 805 1.36 -28.64 41.31
N MET A 806 0.38 -29.16 40.58
CA MET A 806 -0.39 -28.39 39.59
C MET A 806 -1.10 -27.17 40.18
N ASN A 807 -1.59 -27.26 41.43
CA ASN A 807 -2.18 -26.13 42.15
C ASN A 807 -1.13 -25.08 42.55
N SER A 808 0.12 -25.46 42.82
CA SER A 808 1.21 -24.51 43.04
C SER A 808 1.64 -23.82 41.74
N GLU A 809 1.79 -24.56 40.64
CA GLU A 809 2.07 -24.01 39.30
C GLU A 809 0.97 -23.04 38.86
N LEU A 810 -0.31 -23.39 39.07
CA LEU A 810 -1.45 -22.52 38.77
C LEU A 810 -1.38 -21.21 39.56
N ARG A 811 -1.08 -21.25 40.86
CA ARG A 811 -0.92 -20.05 41.70
C ARG A 811 0.27 -19.18 41.27
N GLU A 812 1.36 -19.77 40.81
CA GLU A 812 2.50 -19.03 40.26
C GLU A 812 2.12 -18.33 38.96
N VAL A 813 1.38 -19.00 38.07
CA VAL A 813 0.83 -18.41 36.83
C VAL A 813 -0.18 -17.31 37.12
N GLU A 814 -1.08 -17.49 38.11
CA GLU A 814 -2.01 -16.46 38.57
C GLU A 814 -1.25 -15.22 39.10
N GLN A 815 -0.24 -15.41 39.94
CA GLN A 815 0.61 -14.31 40.43
C GLN A 815 1.40 -13.63 39.31
N HIS A 816 1.82 -14.37 38.28
CA HIS A 816 2.46 -13.79 37.09
C HIS A 816 1.47 -13.00 36.24
N ALA A 817 0.23 -13.46 36.09
CA ALA A 817 -0.84 -12.71 35.44
C ALA A 817 -1.14 -11.42 36.20
N ASP A 818 -1.31 -11.47 37.52
CA ASP A 818 -1.52 -10.29 38.37
C ASP A 818 -0.37 -9.28 38.22
N ALA A 819 0.89 -9.75 38.28
CA ALA A 819 2.06 -8.89 38.07
C ALA A 819 2.04 -8.22 36.68
N LEU A 820 1.68 -8.94 35.62
CA LEU A 820 1.54 -8.39 34.28
C LEU A 820 0.38 -7.38 34.18
N THR A 821 -0.75 -7.60 34.85
CA THR A 821 -1.84 -6.60 34.88
C THR A 821 -1.41 -5.30 35.56
N GLU A 822 -0.64 -5.40 36.65
CA GLU A 822 -0.11 -4.24 37.37
C GLU A 822 0.99 -3.52 36.55
N GLU A 823 1.85 -4.25 35.83
CA GLU A 823 2.81 -3.65 34.88
C GLU A 823 2.08 -2.93 33.73
N VAL A 824 1.03 -3.53 33.14
CA VAL A 824 0.20 -2.90 32.11
C VAL A 824 -0.52 -1.65 32.65
N ARG A 825 -1.00 -1.68 33.90
CA ARG A 825 -1.59 -0.52 34.59
C ARG A 825 -0.57 0.61 34.78
N GLN A 826 0.66 0.27 35.19
CA GLN A 826 1.74 1.25 35.35
C GLN A 826 2.15 1.86 34.00
N LEU A 827 2.37 1.05 32.96
CA LEU A 827 2.68 1.52 31.61
C LEU A 827 1.55 2.40 31.03
N SER A 828 0.29 2.09 31.34
CA SER A 828 -0.86 2.90 30.94
C SER A 828 -0.87 4.27 31.62
N LEU A 829 -0.50 4.33 32.91
CA LEU A 829 -0.32 5.59 33.64
C LEU A 829 0.86 6.40 33.10
N GLU A 830 2.02 5.77 32.87
CA GLU A 830 3.19 6.42 32.27
C GLU A 830 2.87 6.98 30.87
N LEU A 831 2.16 6.22 30.04
CA LEU A 831 1.69 6.67 28.73
C LEU A 831 0.72 7.87 28.86
N SER A 832 -0.15 7.88 29.87
CA SER A 832 -1.03 9.02 30.14
C SER A 832 -0.26 10.28 30.54
N ASP A 833 0.82 10.13 31.30
CA ASP A 833 1.71 11.22 31.71
C ASP A 833 2.57 11.74 30.57
N VAL A 834 3.11 10.84 29.73
CA VAL A 834 3.82 11.22 28.51
C VAL A 834 2.89 11.96 27.55
N LYS A 835 1.64 11.48 27.36
CA LYS A 835 0.62 12.20 26.58
C LYS A 835 0.35 13.59 27.17
N ARG A 836 0.12 13.72 28.49
CA ARG A 836 -0.07 15.01 29.16
C ARG A 836 1.12 15.97 28.96
N ARG A 837 2.35 15.47 29.10
CA ARG A 837 3.58 16.25 28.87
C ARG A 837 3.73 16.66 27.41
N TYR A 838 3.47 15.76 26.46
CA TYR A 838 3.55 16.05 25.02
C TYR A 838 2.51 17.09 24.60
N PHE A 839 1.24 16.94 24.98
CA PHE A 839 0.20 17.93 24.66
C PHE A 839 0.46 19.27 25.34
N GLY A 840 0.97 19.28 26.59
CA GLY A 840 1.40 20.52 27.26
C GLY A 840 2.59 21.20 26.55
N ALA A 841 3.56 20.44 26.07
CA ALA A 841 4.70 20.96 25.31
C ALA A 841 4.27 21.48 23.92
N LYS A 842 3.39 20.74 23.23
CA LYS A 842 2.79 21.15 21.95
C LYS A 842 2.01 22.45 22.11
N HIS A 843 1.13 22.54 23.12
CA HIS A 843 0.35 23.74 23.38
C HIS A 843 1.24 24.96 23.68
N LYS A 844 2.33 24.79 24.44
CA LYS A 844 3.36 25.84 24.63
C LYS A 844 4.09 26.21 23.34
N ASN A 845 4.43 25.24 22.48
CA ASN A 845 5.08 25.52 21.19
C ASN A 845 4.14 26.24 20.22
N ASP A 846 2.85 25.87 20.20
CA ASP A 846 1.81 26.54 19.41
C ASP A 846 1.58 27.98 19.89
N LEU A 847 1.62 28.22 21.21
CA LEU A 847 1.62 29.57 21.82
C LEU A 847 2.85 30.38 21.37
N LEU A 848 4.06 29.83 21.53
CA LEU A 848 5.30 30.48 21.09
C LEU A 848 5.32 30.76 19.57
N ARG A 849 4.76 29.86 18.75
CA ARG A 849 4.61 30.08 17.29
C ARG A 849 3.62 31.20 16.97
N ARG A 850 2.51 31.29 17.71
CA ARG A 850 1.55 32.40 17.58
C ARG A 850 2.18 33.73 18.00
N GLU A 851 2.89 33.75 19.14
CA GLU A 851 3.65 34.92 19.60
C GLU A 851 4.73 35.34 18.59
N GLN A 852 5.52 34.40 18.06
CA GLN A 852 6.50 34.67 17.01
C GLN A 852 5.86 35.14 15.70
N SER A 853 4.68 34.63 15.34
CA SER A 853 3.95 35.08 14.16
C SER A 853 3.41 36.50 14.32
N VAL A 854 2.87 36.84 15.49
CA VAL A 854 2.43 38.21 15.86
C VAL A 854 3.63 39.16 15.97
N PHE A 855 4.78 38.69 16.46
CA PHE A 855 6.01 39.48 16.53
C PHE A 855 6.61 39.76 15.14
N ARG A 856 6.59 38.77 14.24
CA ARG A 856 7.03 38.94 12.84
C ARG A 856 6.09 39.86 12.04
N SER A 857 4.78 39.76 12.25
CA SER A 857 3.82 40.65 11.57
C SER A 857 3.85 42.10 12.08
N THR A 858 4.34 42.32 13.31
CA THR A 858 4.45 43.68 13.89
C THR A 858 5.79 44.36 13.64
N TRP A 859 6.89 43.63 13.36
CA TRP A 859 8.24 44.22 13.24
C TRP A 859 9.05 43.87 11.98
N GLY A 860 8.54 43.02 11.08
CA GLY A 860 9.15 42.77 9.77
C GLY A 860 10.38 41.84 9.76
N GLU A 861 10.81 41.44 8.56
CA GLU A 861 11.69 40.27 8.35
C GLU A 861 13.20 40.48 8.62
N SER A 862 13.62 41.68 9.05
CA SER A 862 15.06 41.95 9.29
C SER A 862 15.54 41.29 10.59
N SER A 863 16.34 40.22 10.46
CA SER A 863 16.99 39.50 11.56
C SER A 863 17.74 40.42 12.56
N ALA A 864 18.34 41.51 12.06
CA ALA A 864 19.01 42.50 12.91
C ALA A 864 18.02 43.31 13.77
N VAL A 865 16.88 43.73 13.20
CA VAL A 865 15.84 44.49 13.92
C VAL A 865 15.12 43.59 14.93
N ALA A 866 14.83 42.34 14.55
CA ALA A 866 14.20 41.37 15.43
C ALA A 866 15.04 41.11 16.71
N ASN A 867 16.35 40.90 16.58
CA ASN A 867 17.23 40.67 17.73
C ASN A 867 17.36 41.91 18.64
N VAL A 868 17.42 43.12 18.06
CA VAL A 868 17.47 44.38 18.83
C VAL A 868 16.13 44.65 19.54
N ALA A 869 14.99 44.38 18.89
CA ALA A 869 13.67 44.54 19.49
C ALA A 869 13.43 43.53 20.64
N LEU A 870 13.90 42.28 20.51
CA LEU A 870 13.78 41.25 21.54
C LEU A 870 14.69 41.54 22.76
N ALA A 871 15.88 42.12 22.52
CA ALA A 871 16.74 42.67 23.57
C ALA A 871 16.10 43.91 24.27
N ALA A 872 15.47 44.81 23.52
CA ALA A 872 14.79 45.98 24.08
C ALA A 872 13.51 45.62 24.87
N ALA A 873 12.76 44.60 24.44
CA ALA A 873 11.57 44.12 25.13
C ALA A 873 11.91 43.41 26.44
N SER A 874 12.94 42.57 26.44
CA SER A 874 13.45 41.91 27.66
C SER A 874 14.05 42.91 28.65
N ALA A 875 14.75 43.95 28.17
CA ALA A 875 15.19 45.06 29.01
C ALA A 875 14.02 45.82 29.67
N ARG A 876 12.93 46.10 28.93
CA ARG A 876 11.74 46.77 29.48
C ARG A 876 10.98 45.94 30.52
N GLN A 877 10.85 44.62 30.33
CA GLN A 877 10.23 43.75 31.35
C GLN A 877 11.08 43.64 32.63
N GLY A 878 12.41 43.79 32.54
CA GLY A 878 13.29 43.85 33.71
C GLY A 878 13.05 45.09 34.60
N GLN A 879 12.69 46.23 34.03
CA GLN A 879 12.53 47.49 34.77
C GLN A 879 11.16 47.69 35.41
N GLN A 880 10.11 46.98 34.99
CA GLN A 880 8.78 47.08 35.63
C GLN A 880 8.61 46.22 36.90
N ARG A 881 9.59 45.38 37.27
CA ARG A 881 9.53 44.52 38.47
C ARG A 881 10.21 45.08 39.73
N LEU A 882 10.74 46.30 39.68
CA LEU A 882 11.50 46.94 40.78
C LEU A 882 10.86 48.27 41.28
N GLY A 883 9.58 48.52 40.97
CA GLY A 883 8.96 49.84 41.10
C GLY A 883 7.54 49.88 41.66
N ARG A 884 7.18 49.03 42.63
CA ARG A 884 6.04 49.29 43.55
C ARG A 884 6.37 48.76 44.93
N VAL A 885 6.36 49.67 45.90
CA VAL A 885 6.97 49.56 47.24
C VAL A 885 5.99 50.09 48.28
N ASN A 886 6.07 49.55 49.50
CA ASN A 886 5.39 49.93 50.75
C ASN A 886 3.87 49.65 50.90
N GLY A 887 3.51 49.24 52.12
CA GLY A 887 2.15 48.90 52.56
C GLY A 887 2.12 48.07 53.84
N GLU A 888 2.59 48.63 54.97
CA GLU A 888 2.35 48.10 56.33
C GLU A 888 0.83 48.21 56.67
N GLY A 889 0.19 47.40 57.53
CA GLY A 889 0.60 46.21 58.28
C GLY A 889 -0.48 45.84 59.33
N GLY A 890 -0.36 44.66 59.98
CA GLY A 890 -0.94 44.38 61.33
C GLY A 890 -2.24 43.56 61.46
N ARG A 891 -2.16 42.52 62.34
CA ARG A 891 -3.24 41.72 63.00
C ARG A 891 -4.04 40.75 62.11
N GLU A 892 -4.47 39.56 62.55
CA GLU A 892 -4.38 38.79 63.82
C GLU A 892 -3.55 37.48 63.59
N GLU A 893 -2.82 36.91 64.57
CA GLU A 893 -3.27 35.85 65.54
C GLU A 893 -4.09 34.71 64.89
N ASP A 894 -3.81 33.42 65.07
CA ASP A 894 -3.18 32.73 66.21
C ASP A 894 -2.58 31.34 65.85
N ASN A 895 -1.75 30.77 66.75
CA ASN A 895 -1.41 29.35 67.01
C ASN A 895 -1.26 28.31 65.85
N SER A 896 -0.27 27.41 65.82
CA SER A 896 0.56 26.87 66.92
C SER A 896 1.75 26.03 66.41
N GLN A 897 2.90 26.15 67.10
CA GLN A 897 3.82 25.09 67.58
C GLN A 897 4.39 24.01 66.60
N GLN A 898 5.63 23.52 66.74
CA GLN A 898 6.86 24.00 67.38
C GLN A 898 7.99 23.04 66.93
N GLU A 899 9.18 23.53 66.60
CA GLU A 899 10.37 22.65 66.55
C GLU A 899 10.83 22.33 67.98
N VAL A 900 11.41 21.15 68.20
CA VAL A 900 12.72 20.92 68.88
C VAL A 900 12.85 19.49 69.45
N TRP A 901 13.78 18.72 68.88
CA TRP A 901 14.69 17.70 69.47
C TRP A 901 14.21 16.72 70.56
N VAL A 902 14.54 15.43 70.38
CA VAL A 902 15.42 14.66 71.30
C VAL A 902 15.87 13.30 70.72
N GLN A 903 17.19 13.10 70.70
CA GLN A 903 18.02 11.88 70.85
C GLN A 903 17.59 10.50 70.30
N ARG A 904 18.57 9.82 69.67
CA ARG A 904 18.59 8.35 69.48
C ARG A 904 18.78 7.63 70.82
N PRO A 905 18.27 6.40 70.94
CA PRO A 905 19.13 5.28 71.36
C PRO A 905 19.31 4.23 70.25
N ALA A 906 20.42 3.49 70.31
CA ALA A 906 20.68 2.35 69.43
C ALA A 906 19.86 1.11 69.87
N GLY A 907 19.43 0.27 68.92
CA GLY A 907 18.63 -0.92 69.24
C GLY A 907 18.18 -1.74 68.03
N VAL A 908 19.11 -2.49 67.44
CA VAL A 908 18.93 -3.69 66.60
C VAL A 908 17.57 -3.86 65.89
N ARG A 909 17.54 -3.58 64.57
CA ARG A 909 16.56 -4.20 63.66
C ARG A 909 17.23 -4.80 62.42
N ARG A 910 16.65 -5.93 61.99
CA ARG A 910 17.12 -6.83 60.92
C ARG A 910 17.20 -6.10 59.57
N PRO A 911 18.09 -6.50 58.63
CA PRO A 911 18.17 -5.89 57.32
C PRO A 911 16.94 -6.25 56.48
N CYS A 912 16.03 -5.29 56.29
CA CYS A 912 14.97 -5.38 55.28
C CYS A 912 15.58 -5.17 53.89
N LEU A 913 15.84 -6.28 53.19
CA LEU A 913 16.24 -6.28 51.78
C LEU A 913 15.04 -5.87 50.89
N TRP A 914 14.90 -4.57 50.64
CA TRP A 914 14.11 -4.04 49.53
C TRP A 914 14.96 -3.08 48.69
N TYR A 915 16.03 -3.62 48.10
CA TYR A 915 16.65 -2.99 46.93
C TYR A 915 15.63 -3.02 45.80
N THR A 916 15.13 -1.85 45.38
CA THR A 916 14.19 -1.81 44.27
C THR A 916 14.87 -2.36 43.01
N ARG A 917 14.15 -3.15 42.21
CA ARG A 917 14.65 -3.73 40.94
C ARG A 917 15.23 -2.65 40.01
N THR A 918 14.73 -1.42 40.13
CA THR A 918 15.23 -0.21 39.46
C THR A 918 16.58 0.30 39.98
N GLN A 919 16.87 0.20 41.28
CA GLN A 919 18.21 0.48 41.82
C GLN A 919 19.20 -0.62 41.41
N LEU A 920 18.83 -1.90 41.55
CA LEU A 920 19.63 -3.04 41.08
C LEU A 920 19.96 -2.95 39.58
N ARG A 921 18.99 -2.56 38.73
CA ARG A 921 19.22 -2.34 37.29
C ARG A 921 20.08 -1.11 37.02
N ARG A 922 19.97 -0.03 37.80
CA ARG A 922 20.86 1.14 37.72
C ARG A 922 22.27 0.83 38.20
N GLU A 923 22.44 -0.05 39.18
CA GLU A 923 23.74 -0.52 39.65
C GLU A 923 24.38 -1.50 38.67
N ARG A 924 23.62 -2.44 38.08
CA ARG A 924 24.09 -3.26 36.94
C ARG A 924 24.52 -2.39 35.76
N MET A 925 23.67 -1.46 35.29
CA MET A 925 24.04 -0.55 34.21
C MET A 925 25.27 0.31 34.55
N ARG A 926 25.50 0.67 35.83
CA ARG A 926 26.72 1.37 36.28
C ARG A 926 27.93 0.43 36.37
N GLN A 927 27.76 -0.83 36.73
CA GLN A 927 28.82 -1.84 36.76
C GLN A 927 29.22 -2.25 35.33
N GLU A 928 28.25 -2.45 34.45
CA GLU A 928 28.40 -2.69 33.01
C GLU A 928 29.05 -1.47 32.33
N ALA A 929 28.60 -0.25 32.61
CA ALA A 929 29.27 0.96 32.12
C ALA A 929 30.71 1.10 32.66
N ARG A 930 30.98 0.74 33.92
CA ARG A 930 32.33 0.71 34.49
C ARG A 930 33.20 -0.40 33.88
N LEU A 931 32.62 -1.55 33.54
CA LEU A 931 33.28 -2.64 32.82
C LEU A 931 33.64 -2.22 31.39
N VAL A 932 32.69 -1.62 30.66
CA VAL A 932 32.94 -1.08 29.31
C VAL A 932 33.98 0.04 29.36
N GLN A 933 33.95 0.90 30.39
CA GLN A 933 34.97 1.94 30.58
C GLN A 933 36.35 1.33 30.89
N ALA A 934 36.44 0.33 31.78
CA ALA A 934 37.67 -0.40 32.12
C ALA A 934 38.20 -1.30 30.99
N LEU A 935 37.35 -1.72 30.06
CA LEU A 935 37.74 -2.44 28.84
C LEU A 935 38.15 -1.48 27.71
N SER A 936 37.70 -0.21 27.74
CA SER A 936 38.09 0.81 26.76
C SER A 936 39.36 1.58 27.13
N THR A 937 39.67 1.70 28.42
CA THR A 937 40.98 2.17 28.91
C THR A 937 41.83 0.98 29.31
N GLY A 938 42.74 0.54 28.43
CA GLY A 938 43.59 -0.63 28.65
C GLY A 938 44.28 -0.64 30.02
N ALA A 939 44.26 -1.78 30.69
CA ALA A 939 44.77 -1.91 32.06
C ALA A 939 46.28 -1.63 32.14
N PRO A 940 46.76 -0.91 33.18
CA PRO A 940 48.19 -0.71 33.40
C PRO A 940 48.89 -2.04 33.72
N ALA A 941 50.09 -2.21 33.17
CA ALA A 941 50.83 -3.46 33.24
C ALA A 941 51.22 -3.85 34.69
N PRO A 942 50.99 -5.11 35.13
CA PRO A 942 51.52 -5.60 36.38
C PRO A 942 52.97 -6.08 36.21
N ASN A 943 53.91 -5.35 36.80
CA ASN A 943 55.23 -5.89 37.11
C ASN A 943 55.09 -6.98 38.18
N TYR A 944 55.38 -8.25 37.87
CA TYR A 944 56.07 -9.23 38.74
C TYR A 944 56.48 -10.46 37.89
N PRO A 945 57.56 -11.20 38.25
CA PRO A 945 58.27 -12.08 37.32
C PRO A 945 57.74 -13.51 37.27
N LEU A 946 58.12 -14.18 36.18
CA LEU A 946 57.81 -15.57 35.84
C LEU A 946 58.26 -16.58 36.91
N GLN A 947 57.39 -17.54 37.24
CA GLN A 947 57.81 -18.87 37.68
C GLN A 947 57.04 -19.93 36.88
N PHE A 948 57.78 -20.74 36.12
CA PHE A 948 57.24 -21.93 35.46
C PHE A 948 56.97 -23.04 36.48
N ARG A 949 55.91 -23.82 36.26
CA ARG A 949 55.86 -25.23 36.67
C ARG A 949 55.62 -26.11 35.45
N PRO A 950 56.33 -27.24 35.31
CA PRO A 950 56.18 -28.14 34.19
C PRO A 950 54.95 -29.05 34.37
N GLN A 951 54.59 -29.77 33.29
CA GLN A 951 53.58 -30.84 33.23
C GLN A 951 52.11 -30.40 33.12
N GLN A 952 51.69 -30.03 31.90
CA GLN A 952 50.67 -30.84 31.21
C GLN A 952 50.79 -30.70 29.69
N ARG A 953 50.46 -31.78 28.96
CA ARG A 953 50.75 -31.93 27.54
C ARG A 953 49.69 -31.25 26.67
N GLN A 954 50.14 -30.62 25.60
CA GLN A 954 49.29 -30.22 24.48
C GLN A 954 48.65 -31.46 23.83
N PHE A 955 47.36 -31.37 23.49
CA PHE A 955 46.75 -32.27 22.52
C PHE A 955 46.43 -31.44 21.26
N VAL A 956 46.98 -31.85 20.12
CA VAL A 956 46.84 -31.19 18.82
C VAL A 956 46.41 -32.24 17.81
N GLY A 957 45.48 -31.86 16.93
CA GLY A 957 44.91 -32.73 15.91
C GLY A 957 43.51 -33.20 16.29
N GLY A 958 42.57 -33.31 15.34
CA GLY A 958 42.66 -32.96 13.93
C GLY A 958 41.29 -33.16 13.29
N GLY A 959 40.94 -32.35 12.29
CA GLY A 959 39.65 -32.51 11.61
C GLY A 959 39.66 -33.70 10.65
N TYR A 960 38.52 -34.34 10.46
CA TYR A 960 38.12 -34.93 9.19
C TYR A 960 36.60 -34.79 9.01
N ALA A 961 36.17 -34.69 7.77
CA ALA A 961 34.77 -34.51 7.38
C ALA A 961 34.19 -35.79 6.76
N LEU A 962 32.89 -35.71 6.46
CA LEU A 962 32.06 -36.58 5.60
C LEU A 962 31.26 -37.73 6.26
N THR A 963 29.98 -37.39 6.48
CA THR A 963 28.77 -38.15 6.11
C THR A 963 28.55 -39.55 6.68
N ARG A 964 27.55 -39.63 7.58
CA ARG A 964 26.18 -39.84 7.08
C ARG A 964 25.21 -38.87 7.76
#